data_AF-A0A803NQ41-F1
#
_entry.id   AF-A0A803NQ41-F1
#
_cell.length_a   1.000
_cell.length_b   1.000
_cell.length_c   1.000
_cell.angle_alpha   90.00
_cell.angle_beta   90.00
_cell.angle_gamma   90.00
#
_symmetry.space_group_name_H-M   'P 1'
#
loop_
_entity.id
_entity.type
_entity.pdbx_description
1 polymer ?
#
loop_
_entity_poly.entity_id
_entity_poly.type
_entity_poly.pdbx_seq_one_letter_code
_entity_poly.pdbx_strand_id
1 'polypeptide(L)'
;MNLLVNRWRTTTTTAIAGAGHEFEFFERRKQAIEWAFSSCPRIGQTRSSVHPQESSALLRPHPRQDLNDDGVQPPPSPSASFSSTDVIGVNDDPVNTATASEAPTLAPLSKRRKPRERRVPSTPFSRALGFAGLGAGLAWGTVEESAKRLVYGRGDTEKDKSALSPFLSEKNAERLALALCRMRGAALKIGQMLSIQDESLVPAPILAALDIVRQGADVMPKNQLSQVLDAELGSQWSSKLKSFDFEPMAAASIGQVHRAVTKDGMDVAMKIQYPGVADSIESDIDNVKLLLDYTNLIPKGLYLDRAIKVAKEELSRECDYVLEATNQKRFRELMSNKQGFYVPMVVDDISSKRVLTTELVRGIPIDKVALLSQETRNYVGKRLLELTLMELFVFQFMQTDPNWSNFLYDEETKTINLIDFGAARDYPKHFVDDYLRMVFACANGDKHMVIEMSKRLGFLSGMESEIMLETHVQAGFVVGLPFSRPGGYDFRSANITQSLSNLGATMLKHRLTPPPDEAYSLHRKLSGAFLACIKLGAVVPCRELLLEIYEHYQFGEEALLALSAAGNASALTESHQERVFSLFDEDGSSAAAQQQPQPLMVPLTLISSAASTGAVCLDGTLPGYHIHPGSGSGANSWLIQLEGGGWCNTIRSCVYRKTTRRGSSKFMEKQLPFTGILSNKPEENPDFFNWNRVKLRYCDGASFSGDSKNEASQLNFRGQRIWLAAIQELFSKGMKNAQQTLLSGCSAGGLASILHCDEFRSFFPKTTKVKCLSDAGFFLDATDVSGGHTMRNLYKGVVSLQGIQKNLSGSCTNHLDPTSCFFPQNLVANIQTPMFLLNAAYDAWQLQASLAPPSADPSGSWNECKLNHAHCNASQIQFLQDFRNEMISAIKGFSLSSQNGLFINSCFAHCQSERQDTWFADNSPVLGNKACST
;
A
#
# COMPACT_ATOMS: atom_id res chain seq x y z
N MET A 1 13.53 -59.60 -9.22
CA MET A 1 12.25 -59.55 -9.96
C MET A 1 12.35 -58.36 -10.91
N ASN A 2 12.46 -58.49 -12.24
CA ASN A 2 12.19 -59.60 -13.17
C ASN A 2 10.76 -60.17 -13.14
N LEU A 3 10.16 -60.26 -14.33
CA LEU A 3 8.92 -60.95 -14.73
C LEU A 3 7.60 -60.41 -14.17
N LEU A 4 6.90 -59.58 -14.95
CA LEU A 4 5.76 -60.02 -15.80
C LEU A 4 5.21 -58.87 -16.67
N VAL A 5 4.69 -59.20 -17.87
CA VAL A 5 4.22 -58.24 -18.91
C VAL A 5 3.07 -58.89 -19.72
N ASN A 6 2.14 -58.07 -20.24
CA ASN A 6 0.92 -58.43 -21.00
C ASN A 6 -0.23 -59.02 -20.14
N ARG A 7 -1.51 -59.03 -20.57
CA ARG A 7 -2.06 -58.96 -21.94
C ARG A 7 -3.53 -58.49 -22.00
N TRP A 8 -3.98 -58.11 -23.20
CA TRP A 8 -5.37 -57.99 -23.73
C TRP A 8 -6.01 -56.60 -23.92
N ARG A 9 -6.85 -56.54 -24.97
CA ARG A 9 -7.60 -55.42 -25.59
C ARG A 9 -8.89 -56.02 -26.20
N THR A 10 -9.77 -55.20 -26.80
CA THR A 10 -11.03 -55.54 -27.54
C THR A 10 -12.14 -56.12 -26.64
N THR A 11 -13.45 -55.95 -26.86
CA THR A 11 -14.34 -55.44 -27.97
C THR A 11 -15.73 -55.21 -27.31
N THR A 12 -16.77 -54.46 -27.73
CA THR A 12 -17.07 -53.46 -28.77
C THR A 12 -18.61 -53.21 -28.74
N THR A 13 -19.05 -51.94 -28.63
CA THR A 13 -20.38 -51.36 -28.99
C THR A 13 -21.66 -51.53 -28.10
N THR A 14 -22.40 -50.40 -28.02
CA THR A 14 -23.87 -50.18 -27.88
C THR A 14 -24.60 -50.10 -26.51
N ALA A 15 -25.06 -48.86 -26.22
CA ALA A 15 -26.46 -48.46 -25.92
C ALA A 15 -26.91 -48.07 -24.47
N ILE A 16 -27.49 -46.86 -24.39
CA ILE A 16 -28.48 -46.32 -23.43
C ILE A 16 -28.02 -45.96 -21.99
N ALA A 17 -27.80 -44.65 -21.82
CA ALA A 17 -28.16 -43.74 -20.71
C ALA A 17 -28.37 -44.25 -19.25
N GLY A 18 -27.72 -43.56 -18.30
CA GLY A 18 -28.15 -43.53 -16.89
C GLY A 18 -27.05 -43.15 -15.89
N ALA A 19 -27.17 -41.96 -15.27
CA ALA A 19 -26.43 -41.42 -14.14
C ALA A 19 -25.39 -42.32 -13.39
N GLY A 20 -24.12 -41.87 -13.37
CA GLY A 20 -23.14 -42.22 -12.32
C GLY A 20 -21.71 -42.48 -12.78
N HIS A 21 -20.81 -41.50 -12.64
CA HIS A 21 -19.35 -41.68 -12.80
C HIS A 21 -18.54 -40.69 -11.93
N GLU A 22 -18.09 -41.14 -10.75
CA GLU A 22 -16.97 -40.56 -9.99
C GLU A 22 -16.34 -41.66 -9.11
N PHE A 23 -15.67 -42.65 -9.72
CA PHE A 23 -14.98 -43.71 -8.96
C PHE A 23 -13.81 -44.38 -9.70
N GLU A 24 -12.86 -43.58 -10.21
CA GLU A 24 -11.61 -44.14 -10.77
C GLU A 24 -10.40 -43.19 -10.61
N PHE A 25 -9.87 -43.05 -9.38
CA PHE A 25 -8.74 -42.15 -9.09
C PHE A 25 -7.75 -42.64 -8.00
N PHE A 26 -7.65 -43.95 -7.76
CA PHE A 26 -6.96 -44.48 -6.57
C PHE A 26 -5.50 -44.97 -6.74
N GLU A 27 -5.03 -45.26 -7.97
CA GLU A 27 -3.70 -45.88 -8.19
C GLU A 27 -2.56 -44.90 -8.61
N ARG A 28 -2.67 -43.61 -8.26
CA ARG A 28 -1.57 -42.63 -8.46
C ARG A 28 -0.95 -42.09 -7.16
N ARG A 29 -1.34 -42.63 -6.00
CA ARG A 29 -1.04 -42.02 -4.68
C ARG A 29 0.28 -42.48 -4.03
N LYS A 30 1.32 -42.76 -4.83
CA LYS A 30 2.66 -43.18 -4.34
C LYS A 30 3.86 -42.34 -4.81
N GLN A 31 3.70 -41.44 -5.78
CA GLN A 31 4.79 -40.57 -6.28
C GLN A 31 4.62 -39.08 -5.93
N ALA A 32 3.47 -38.66 -5.40
CA ALA A 32 3.15 -37.24 -5.17
C ALA A 32 3.77 -36.59 -3.91
N ILE A 33 4.72 -37.27 -3.24
CA ILE A 33 5.42 -36.76 -2.04
C ILE A 33 6.84 -36.28 -2.36
N GLU A 34 7.43 -36.77 -3.45
CA GLU A 34 8.76 -36.40 -3.91
C GLU A 34 8.65 -35.40 -5.08
N TRP A 35 9.32 -34.24 -4.94
CA TRP A 35 9.51 -33.19 -5.96
C TRP A 35 8.24 -32.48 -6.47
N ALA A 36 7.90 -31.35 -5.82
CA ALA A 36 6.95 -30.37 -6.36
C ALA A 36 7.31 -28.92 -5.97
N PHE A 37 8.15 -28.27 -6.77
CA PHE A 37 8.12 -26.80 -6.97
C PHE A 37 7.26 -26.48 -8.21
N SER A 38 6.06 -27.05 -8.25
CA SER A 38 5.10 -26.87 -9.35
C SER A 38 4.12 -25.73 -9.02
N SER A 39 4.12 -24.70 -9.86
CA SER A 39 2.98 -23.80 -10.04
C SER A 39 2.41 -23.12 -8.78
N CYS A 40 3.29 -22.47 -8.01
CA CYS A 40 2.90 -21.24 -7.33
C CYS A 40 3.05 -20.06 -8.30
N PRO A 41 2.20 -19.00 -8.24
CA PRO A 41 2.40 -17.80 -9.04
C PRO A 41 3.78 -17.18 -8.75
N ARG A 42 4.63 -17.11 -9.77
CA ARG A 42 6.03 -16.68 -9.62
C ARG A 42 6.12 -15.16 -9.58
N ILE A 43 6.46 -14.63 -8.41
CA ILE A 43 7.21 -13.37 -8.35
C ILE A 43 8.54 -13.60 -9.12
N GLY A 44 8.90 -12.67 -10.00
CA GLY A 44 9.63 -12.99 -11.22
C GLY A 44 11.05 -13.51 -11.05
N GLN A 45 11.36 -14.65 -11.69
CA GLN A 45 12.71 -15.00 -12.13
C GLN A 45 12.67 -15.94 -13.36
N THR A 46 13.68 -15.83 -14.22
CA THR A 46 13.79 -16.51 -15.51
C THR A 46 14.22 -17.98 -15.39
N ARG A 47 13.95 -18.78 -16.43
CA ARG A 47 14.49 -20.14 -16.54
C ARG A 47 15.99 -20.11 -16.83
N SER A 48 16.78 -20.79 -16.01
CA SER A 48 18.04 -21.42 -16.42
C SER A 48 17.93 -22.93 -16.18
N SER A 49 18.64 -23.73 -16.99
CA SER A 49 18.55 -25.19 -16.99
C SER A 49 19.93 -25.82 -16.85
N VAL A 50 20.13 -26.59 -15.78
CA VAL A 50 21.36 -27.36 -15.54
C VAL A 50 20.97 -28.74 -15.01
N HIS A 51 21.47 -29.80 -15.64
CA HIS A 51 21.39 -31.16 -15.10
C HIS A 51 22.48 -31.37 -14.05
N PRO A 52 22.20 -32.09 -12.95
CA PRO A 52 23.26 -32.55 -12.05
C PRO A 52 24.05 -33.70 -12.70
N GLN A 53 25.38 -33.68 -12.56
CA GLN A 53 26.21 -34.87 -12.65
C GLN A 53 26.68 -35.28 -11.25
N GLU A 54 26.78 -36.58 -11.02
CA GLU A 54 27.29 -37.15 -9.78
C GLU A 54 28.82 -37.01 -9.69
N SER A 55 29.34 -36.79 -8.49
CA SER A 55 30.63 -37.36 -8.10
C SER A 55 30.67 -37.56 -6.59
N SER A 56 31.28 -38.65 -6.16
CA SER A 56 31.32 -39.09 -4.76
C SER A 56 32.76 -39.15 -4.25
N ALA A 57 33.00 -38.64 -3.05
CA ALA A 57 34.22 -38.91 -2.28
C ALA A 57 33.91 -38.90 -0.78
N LEU A 58 34.56 -39.82 -0.05
CA LEU A 58 34.46 -39.97 1.42
C LEU A 58 35.76 -39.48 2.07
N LEU A 59 35.68 -38.99 3.31
CA LEU A 59 36.43 -39.52 4.48
C LEU A 59 36.14 -38.72 5.78
N ARG A 60 36.67 -39.20 6.92
CA ARG A 60 36.42 -38.70 8.30
C ARG A 60 37.75 -38.22 8.99
N PRO A 61 37.94 -38.17 10.34
CA PRO A 61 37.99 -36.87 11.03
C PRO A 61 39.14 -36.63 12.08
N HIS A 62 39.23 -35.39 12.61
CA HIS A 62 39.89 -35.00 13.89
C HIS A 62 41.45 -35.13 13.98
N PRO A 63 42.17 -34.57 15.00
CA PRO A 63 41.75 -34.02 16.32
C PRO A 63 42.28 -32.59 16.68
N ARG A 64 42.45 -32.28 17.99
CA ARG A 64 42.82 -30.97 18.61
C ARG A 64 44.25 -30.93 19.18
N GLN A 65 44.80 -29.72 19.41
CA GLN A 65 45.50 -29.21 20.64
C GLN A 65 45.85 -27.71 20.40
N ASP A 66 45.63 -26.73 21.31
CA ASP A 66 46.29 -26.38 22.61
C ASP A 66 47.72 -25.79 22.41
N LEU A 67 48.20 -24.71 23.07
CA LEU A 67 47.71 -23.86 24.20
C LEU A 67 48.50 -22.48 24.26
N ASN A 68 48.27 -21.64 25.30
CA ASN A 68 49.07 -20.43 25.75
C ASN A 68 49.08 -19.15 24.85
N ASP A 69 49.38 -17.91 25.30
CA ASP A 69 49.12 -17.17 26.57
C ASP A 69 49.43 -15.62 26.48
N ASP A 70 49.36 -14.89 27.62
CA ASP A 70 49.81 -13.48 27.91
C ASP A 70 49.07 -12.29 27.20
N GLY A 71 48.91 -11.07 27.76
CA GLY A 71 49.30 -10.54 29.08
C GLY A 71 48.95 -9.05 29.37
N VAL A 72 47.68 -8.76 29.73
CA VAL A 72 47.18 -7.82 30.79
C VAL A 72 47.84 -6.42 31.06
N GLN A 73 47.09 -5.35 30.71
CA GLN A 73 46.88 -4.04 31.45
C GLN A 73 47.86 -2.79 31.35
N PRO A 74 47.40 -1.56 31.78
CA PRO A 74 47.89 -0.22 31.33
C PRO A 74 48.59 0.59 32.48
N PRO A 75 48.62 1.94 32.60
CA PRO A 75 48.27 3.09 31.72
C PRO A 75 49.53 4.01 31.50
N PRO A 76 49.66 5.36 31.79
CA PRO A 76 48.80 6.43 32.35
C PRO A 76 48.52 7.62 31.38
N SER A 77 47.88 8.69 31.86
CA SER A 77 47.90 10.06 31.29
C SER A 77 48.22 11.11 32.38
N PRO A 78 48.90 12.23 32.05
CA PRO A 78 48.88 13.42 32.91
C PRO A 78 48.78 14.77 32.14
N SER A 79 48.64 15.86 32.90
CA SER A 79 48.31 17.23 32.45
C SER A 79 49.40 18.28 32.69
N ALA A 80 49.51 19.29 31.82
CA ALA A 80 50.23 20.57 32.04
C ALA A 80 49.88 21.59 30.91
N SER A 81 50.13 22.90 30.98
CA SER A 81 49.88 23.96 31.99
C SER A 81 50.27 25.34 31.40
N PHE A 82 49.67 26.44 31.88
CA PHE A 82 49.85 27.84 31.44
C PHE A 82 51.28 28.42 31.33
N SER A 83 51.48 29.38 30.40
CA SER A 83 52.07 30.73 30.62
C SER A 83 51.80 31.65 29.39
N SER A 84 51.22 32.86 29.53
CA SER A 84 51.84 34.22 29.47
C SER A 84 52.64 34.56 28.18
N THR A 85 52.64 35.78 27.61
CA THR A 85 52.14 37.14 27.98
C THR A 85 51.79 37.89 26.64
N ASP A 86 51.50 39.20 26.44
CA ASP A 86 51.45 40.51 27.15
C ASP A 86 50.05 41.18 26.88
N VAL A 87 49.54 42.31 27.43
CA VAL A 87 49.95 43.75 27.63
C VAL A 87 50.35 44.50 26.34
N ILE A 88 49.89 45.70 25.95
CA ILE A 88 49.09 46.85 26.49
C ILE A 88 48.20 47.41 25.33
N GLY A 89 47.06 48.13 25.43
CA GLY A 89 46.17 48.55 26.53
C GLY A 89 45.55 49.97 26.34
N VAL A 90 44.32 50.19 26.88
CA VAL A 90 43.56 51.46 27.15
C VAL A 90 43.13 52.42 26.01
N ASN A 91 41.79 52.59 25.81
CA ASN A 91 41.02 53.83 26.11
C ASN A 91 39.55 53.81 25.60
N ASP A 92 38.63 54.10 26.54
CA ASP A 92 37.31 54.78 26.49
C ASP A 92 36.27 54.63 25.33
N ASP A 93 35.01 54.39 25.74
CA ASP A 93 33.79 54.42 24.90
C ASP A 93 33.39 55.85 24.45
N PRO A 94 32.55 56.00 23.39
CA PRO A 94 31.11 56.10 23.68
C PRO A 94 30.16 55.41 22.68
N VAL A 95 28.97 55.11 23.17
CA VAL A 95 27.80 54.54 22.46
C VAL A 95 27.42 55.30 21.18
N ASN A 96 27.24 54.61 20.05
CA ASN A 96 26.12 54.92 19.13
C ASN A 96 25.74 53.84 18.10
N THR A 97 24.47 53.92 17.66
CA THR A 97 23.86 53.39 16.42
C THR A 97 24.24 51.99 15.91
N ALA A 98 23.28 51.06 15.96
CA ALA A 98 23.31 49.85 15.15
C ALA A 98 23.11 50.18 13.65
N THR A 99 24.13 49.92 12.83
CA THR A 99 24.05 49.97 11.37
C THR A 99 23.62 48.61 10.79
N ALA A 100 22.99 48.63 9.61
CA ALA A 100 22.40 47.43 9.02
C ALA A 100 23.47 46.43 8.55
N SER A 101 23.33 45.17 8.94
CA SER A 101 24.08 44.05 8.37
C SER A 101 23.60 43.75 6.95
N GLU A 102 24.53 43.54 6.03
CA GLU A 102 24.23 43.34 4.61
C GLU A 102 23.45 42.03 4.34
N ALA A 103 22.59 42.04 3.32
CA ALA A 103 21.83 40.87 2.93
C ALA A 103 22.76 39.80 2.32
N PRO A 104 22.60 38.50 2.64
CA PRO A 104 23.47 37.45 2.09
C PRO A 104 23.41 37.37 0.56
N THR A 105 24.58 37.51 -0.08
CA THR A 105 24.74 37.48 -1.53
C THR A 105 24.21 36.17 -2.12
N LEU A 106 23.23 36.26 -3.01
CA LEU A 106 22.64 35.10 -3.69
C LEU A 106 23.69 34.40 -4.58
N ALA A 107 23.72 33.07 -4.53
CA ALA A 107 24.61 32.27 -5.36
C ALA A 107 24.30 32.44 -6.87
N PRO A 108 25.30 32.29 -7.77
CA PRO A 108 25.10 32.55 -9.20
C PRO A 108 24.05 31.65 -9.83
N LEU A 109 23.10 32.26 -10.57
CA LEU A 109 22.08 31.55 -11.34
C LEU A 109 22.72 30.56 -12.33
N SER A 110 22.26 29.31 -12.30
CA SER A 110 22.75 28.26 -13.20
C SER A 110 22.46 28.61 -14.67
N LYS A 111 23.43 28.38 -15.56
CA LYS A 111 23.28 28.69 -16.99
C LYS A 111 22.27 27.76 -17.64
N ARG A 112 21.04 28.25 -17.83
CA ARG A 112 19.90 27.53 -18.44
C ARG A 112 20.33 26.79 -19.71
N ARG A 113 20.13 25.46 -19.74
CA ARG A 113 20.49 24.62 -20.88
C ARG A 113 19.67 25.02 -22.12
N LYS A 114 20.33 25.30 -23.25
CA LYS A 114 19.64 25.38 -24.56
C LYS A 114 19.11 23.98 -24.94
N PRO A 115 17.80 23.80 -25.19
CA PRO A 115 17.28 22.55 -25.73
C PRO A 115 17.94 22.23 -27.08
N ARG A 116 18.07 20.94 -27.40
CA ARG A 116 18.55 20.49 -28.72
C ARG A 116 17.47 19.66 -29.40
N GLU A 117 17.33 19.80 -30.71
CA GLU A 117 16.44 18.91 -31.49
C GLU A 117 17.01 17.48 -31.49
N ARG A 118 16.22 16.51 -31.02
CA ARG A 118 16.59 15.08 -30.98
C ARG A 118 15.37 14.19 -31.14
N ARG A 119 15.48 13.15 -31.97
CA ARG A 119 14.45 12.12 -32.17
C ARG A 119 14.04 11.48 -30.85
N VAL A 120 12.72 11.37 -30.61
CA VAL A 120 12.17 10.63 -29.46
C VAL A 120 12.13 9.13 -29.78
N PRO A 121 12.59 8.24 -28.88
CA PRO A 121 12.40 6.80 -29.03
C PRO A 121 10.93 6.43 -28.77
N SER A 122 10.25 5.95 -29.83
CA SER A 122 8.79 5.80 -29.89
C SER A 122 8.30 4.35 -29.85
N THR A 123 9.15 3.39 -29.49
CA THR A 123 8.77 1.98 -29.28
C THR A 123 9.42 1.43 -28.01
N PRO A 124 8.76 0.53 -27.24
CA PRO A 124 9.34 -0.03 -26.02
C PRO A 124 10.73 -0.65 -26.21
N PHE A 125 10.97 -1.34 -27.32
CA PHE A 125 12.30 -1.88 -27.66
C PHE A 125 13.38 -0.79 -27.85
N SER A 126 13.05 0.31 -28.54
CA SER A 126 13.98 1.44 -28.70
C SER A 126 14.30 2.14 -27.37
N ARG A 127 13.36 2.09 -26.41
CA ARG A 127 13.50 2.65 -25.06
C ARG A 127 14.34 1.74 -24.16
N ALA A 128 14.08 0.43 -24.18
CA ALA A 128 14.91 -0.57 -23.50
C ALA A 128 16.38 -0.52 -23.94
N LEU A 129 16.66 -0.36 -25.24
CA LEU A 129 18.04 -0.14 -25.74
C LEU A 129 18.68 1.14 -25.19
N GLY A 130 17.90 2.21 -25.03
CA GLY A 130 18.36 3.46 -24.40
C GLY A 130 18.77 3.27 -22.94
N PHE A 131 17.97 2.54 -22.15
CA PHE A 131 18.29 2.20 -20.77
C PHE A 131 19.47 1.23 -20.64
N ALA A 132 19.59 0.23 -21.51
CA ALA A 132 20.75 -0.67 -21.54
C ALA A 132 22.06 0.10 -21.83
N GLY A 133 22.03 1.03 -22.79
CA GLY A 133 23.16 1.92 -23.08
C GLY A 133 23.52 2.85 -21.91
N LEU A 134 22.53 3.34 -21.15
CA LEU A 134 22.75 4.10 -19.92
C LEU A 134 23.41 3.23 -18.84
N GLY A 135 22.91 2.02 -18.59
CA GLY A 135 23.49 1.09 -17.61
C GLY A 135 24.97 0.81 -17.88
N ALA A 136 25.31 0.52 -19.14
CA ALA A 136 26.70 0.37 -19.58
C ALA A 136 27.54 1.66 -19.37
N GLY A 137 26.97 2.84 -19.66
CA GLY A 137 27.64 4.13 -19.46
C GLY A 137 27.87 4.53 -17.99
N LEU A 138 27.01 4.07 -17.08
CA LEU A 138 27.16 4.25 -15.63
C LEU A 138 28.17 3.24 -15.05
N ALA A 139 28.12 1.98 -15.47
CA ALA A 139 29.12 0.97 -15.11
C ALA A 139 30.54 1.41 -15.55
N TRP A 140 30.69 1.84 -16.81
CA TRP A 140 31.98 2.33 -17.32
C TRP A 140 32.46 3.59 -16.57
N GLY A 141 31.57 4.54 -16.26
CA GLY A 141 31.91 5.72 -15.46
C GLY A 141 32.34 5.39 -14.03
N THR A 142 31.75 4.35 -13.44
CA THR A 142 32.12 3.85 -12.11
C THR A 142 33.51 3.20 -12.12
N VAL A 143 33.86 2.47 -13.18
CA VAL A 143 35.23 1.95 -13.40
C VAL A 143 36.22 3.08 -13.64
N GLU A 144 35.87 4.07 -14.48
CA GLU A 144 36.68 5.26 -14.80
C GLU A 144 37.07 6.05 -13.52
N GLU A 145 36.11 6.29 -12.63
CA GLU A 145 36.34 7.01 -11.37
C GLU A 145 37.01 6.14 -10.30
N SER A 146 36.75 4.83 -10.25
CA SER A 146 37.46 3.91 -9.36
C SER A 146 38.95 3.80 -9.73
N ALA A 147 39.27 3.73 -11.03
CA ALA A 147 40.64 3.74 -11.52
C ALA A 147 41.37 5.06 -11.18
N LYS A 148 40.71 6.21 -11.32
CA LYS A 148 41.31 7.50 -10.90
C LYS A 148 41.56 7.57 -9.40
N ARG A 149 40.62 7.11 -8.57
CA ARG A 149 40.80 7.05 -7.10
C ARG A 149 41.97 6.15 -6.70
N LEU A 150 42.27 5.10 -7.46
CA LEU A 150 43.44 4.25 -7.27
C LEU A 150 44.75 4.89 -7.77
N VAL A 151 44.72 5.67 -8.86
CA VAL A 151 45.91 6.26 -9.49
C VAL A 151 46.35 7.59 -8.87
N TYR A 152 45.41 8.43 -8.41
CA TYR A 152 45.70 9.80 -7.95
C TYR A 152 45.79 9.98 -6.43
N GLY A 153 45.49 8.93 -5.65
CA GLY A 153 45.70 8.92 -4.20
C GLY A 153 44.68 9.72 -3.38
N ARG A 154 44.86 9.69 -2.06
CA ARG A 154 43.98 10.31 -1.07
C ARG A 154 44.66 11.56 -0.52
N GLY A 155 44.11 12.73 -0.81
CA GLY A 155 44.51 13.98 -0.16
C GLY A 155 43.70 14.19 1.11
N ASP A 156 44.36 14.55 2.22
CA ASP A 156 43.69 14.78 3.50
C ASP A 156 43.01 16.15 3.58
N THR A 157 41.78 16.16 4.10
CA THR A 157 41.18 17.31 4.80
C THR A 157 40.00 16.80 5.65
N GLU A 158 39.70 17.48 6.75
CA GLU A 158 38.83 16.92 7.80
C GLU A 158 37.31 16.99 7.53
N LYS A 159 36.63 15.95 8.03
CA LYS A 159 35.23 15.91 8.53
C LYS A 159 34.07 16.16 7.53
N ASP A 160 32.95 15.50 7.84
CA ASP A 160 31.62 15.62 7.22
C ASP A 160 31.48 15.63 5.70
N LYS A 161 31.58 14.41 5.13
CA LYS A 161 30.41 13.79 4.46
C LYS A 161 30.52 12.26 4.43
N SER A 162 29.38 11.58 4.46
CA SER A 162 29.29 10.12 4.41
C SER A 162 29.95 9.54 3.15
N ALA A 163 30.45 8.31 3.24
CA ALA A 163 31.22 7.65 2.18
C ALA A 163 30.45 7.57 0.83
N LEU A 164 30.70 8.55 -0.04
CA LEU A 164 30.14 8.62 -1.39
C LEU A 164 30.63 7.42 -2.22
N SER A 165 29.70 6.50 -2.49
CA SER A 165 29.97 5.30 -3.28
C SER A 165 30.53 5.67 -4.66
N PRO A 166 31.37 4.83 -5.29
CA PRO A 166 31.97 5.13 -6.60
C PRO A 166 30.95 5.42 -7.70
N PHE A 167 29.71 4.96 -7.53
CA PHE A 167 28.59 5.21 -8.44
C PHE A 167 28.12 6.67 -8.44
N LEU A 168 28.26 7.40 -7.32
CA LEU A 168 27.72 8.75 -7.12
C LEU A 168 28.72 9.86 -7.43
N SER A 169 29.49 9.69 -8.52
CA SER A 169 30.29 10.77 -9.09
C SER A 169 29.39 11.81 -9.80
N GLU A 170 29.84 13.06 -9.84
CA GLU A 170 29.15 14.15 -10.55
C GLU A 170 28.89 13.80 -12.02
N LYS A 171 29.85 13.16 -12.68
CA LYS A 171 29.70 12.67 -14.06
C LYS A 171 28.66 11.57 -14.21
N ASN A 172 28.50 10.68 -13.23
CA ASN A 172 27.47 9.65 -13.27
C ASN A 172 26.07 10.23 -13.02
N ALA A 173 25.96 11.19 -12.09
CA ALA A 173 24.72 11.92 -11.85
C ALA A 173 24.30 12.73 -13.10
N GLU A 174 25.22 13.45 -13.73
CA GLU A 174 24.97 14.15 -15.00
C GLU A 174 24.60 13.18 -16.13
N ARG A 175 25.30 12.05 -16.27
CA ARG A 175 24.96 10.99 -17.25
C ARG A 175 23.54 10.46 -17.07
N LEU A 176 23.10 10.23 -15.82
CA LEU A 176 21.75 9.79 -15.48
C LEU A 176 20.71 10.87 -15.87
N ALA A 177 20.87 12.11 -15.42
CA ALA A 177 19.95 13.21 -15.76
C ALA A 177 19.87 13.47 -17.26
N LEU A 178 21.01 13.56 -17.95
CA LEU A 178 21.06 13.74 -19.40
C LEU A 178 20.43 12.58 -20.16
N ALA A 179 20.33 11.38 -19.58
CA ALA A 179 19.62 10.25 -20.18
C ALA A 179 18.11 10.31 -19.91
N LEU A 180 17.65 10.67 -18.70
CA LEU A 180 16.23 10.91 -18.43
C LEU A 180 15.66 12.02 -19.35
N CYS A 181 16.39 13.12 -19.56
CA CYS A 181 16.05 14.16 -20.54
C CYS A 181 16.06 13.71 -22.01
N ARG A 182 16.77 12.62 -22.36
CA ARG A 182 16.78 12.04 -23.72
C ARG A 182 15.62 11.07 -23.91
N MET A 183 15.33 10.27 -22.90
CA MET A 183 14.23 9.29 -22.90
C MET A 183 12.86 9.98 -22.94
N ARG A 184 12.68 11.05 -22.15
CA ARG A 184 11.41 11.80 -22.01
C ARG A 184 10.27 10.89 -21.56
N GLY A 185 9.05 11.42 -21.47
CA GLY A 185 7.90 10.62 -21.07
C GLY A 185 7.96 10.22 -19.60
N ALA A 186 7.47 9.02 -19.28
CA ALA A 186 7.47 8.47 -17.93
C ALA A 186 8.84 8.59 -17.23
N ALA A 187 9.93 8.24 -17.91
CA ALA A 187 11.29 8.35 -17.37
C ALA A 187 11.64 9.77 -16.85
N LEU A 188 11.27 10.81 -17.60
CA LEU A 188 11.53 12.19 -17.21
C LEU A 188 10.63 12.64 -16.06
N LYS A 189 9.34 12.27 -16.09
CA LYS A 189 8.40 12.59 -15.01
C LYS A 189 8.76 11.90 -13.69
N ILE A 190 9.22 10.64 -13.70
CA ILE A 190 9.74 9.97 -12.49
C ILE A 190 10.93 10.75 -11.93
N GLY A 191 11.86 11.17 -12.80
CA GLY A 191 12.97 12.03 -12.39
C GLY A 191 12.50 13.35 -11.76
N GLN A 192 11.44 13.96 -12.29
CA GLN A 192 10.81 15.16 -11.71
C GLN A 192 10.14 14.86 -10.36
N MET A 193 9.38 13.77 -10.23
CA MET A 193 8.76 13.31 -8.97
C MET A 193 9.81 13.08 -7.87
N LEU A 194 10.98 12.53 -8.21
CA LEU A 194 12.13 12.38 -7.31
C LEU A 194 12.83 13.73 -7.02
N SER A 195 12.87 14.64 -8.01
CA SER A 195 13.44 16.00 -7.87
C SER A 195 12.65 16.94 -6.94
N ILE A 196 11.47 16.54 -6.47
CA ILE A 196 10.64 17.33 -5.55
C ILE A 196 10.89 16.93 -4.07
N GLN A 197 11.77 15.96 -3.82
CA GLN A 197 12.21 15.64 -2.46
C GLN A 197 13.19 16.68 -1.92
N ASP A 198 13.30 16.71 -0.58
CA ASP A 198 14.10 17.67 0.18
C ASP A 198 15.58 17.66 -0.23
N GLU A 199 16.11 18.85 -0.53
CA GLU A 199 17.52 19.09 -0.85
C GLU A 199 18.49 18.68 0.29
N SER A 200 18.02 18.60 1.54
CA SER A 200 18.84 18.15 2.69
C SER A 200 19.20 16.65 2.66
N LEU A 201 18.41 15.82 1.98
CA LEU A 201 18.58 14.36 1.94
C LEU A 201 19.39 13.86 0.72
N VAL A 202 19.63 14.73 -0.27
CA VAL A 202 20.15 14.34 -1.57
C VAL A 202 21.56 14.92 -1.79
N PRO A 203 22.59 14.12 -2.08
CA PRO A 203 23.93 14.62 -2.38
C PRO A 203 23.94 15.69 -3.47
N ALA A 204 24.69 16.78 -3.27
CA ALA A 204 24.74 17.93 -4.18
C ALA A 204 24.98 17.60 -5.68
N PRO A 205 25.79 16.60 -6.08
CA PRO A 205 25.91 16.22 -7.50
C PRO A 205 24.61 15.64 -8.09
N ILE A 206 23.79 15.01 -7.25
CA ILE A 206 22.46 14.50 -7.63
C ILE A 206 21.45 15.66 -7.67
N LEU A 207 21.56 16.67 -6.80
CA LEU A 207 20.74 17.89 -6.90
C LEU A 207 20.96 18.65 -8.21
N ALA A 208 22.22 18.81 -8.64
CA ALA A 208 22.54 19.41 -9.94
C ALA A 208 21.95 18.58 -11.10
N ALA A 209 22.00 17.26 -11.01
CA ALA A 209 21.39 16.34 -11.98
C ALA A 209 19.85 16.43 -11.99
N LEU A 210 19.21 16.49 -10.82
CA LEU A 210 17.77 16.64 -10.68
C LEU A 210 17.28 18.01 -11.18
N ASP A 211 18.06 19.09 -11.01
CA ASP A 211 17.74 20.38 -11.64
C ASP A 211 17.84 20.33 -13.18
N ILE A 212 18.82 19.60 -13.75
CA ILE A 212 18.87 19.37 -15.22
C ILE A 212 17.61 18.65 -15.71
N VAL A 213 17.05 17.73 -14.92
CA VAL A 213 15.78 17.03 -15.17
C VAL A 213 14.57 17.98 -15.00
N ARG A 214 14.59 18.84 -13.98
CA ARG A 214 13.57 19.88 -13.74
C ARG A 214 13.54 20.95 -14.84
N GLN A 215 14.69 21.29 -15.42
CA GLN A 215 14.82 22.22 -16.55
C GLN A 215 14.21 21.68 -17.87
N GLY A 216 13.82 20.40 -17.93
CA GLY A 216 12.98 19.85 -18.99
C GLY A 216 13.71 19.05 -20.08
N ALA A 217 13.01 18.83 -21.20
CA ALA A 217 13.44 17.94 -22.27
C ALA A 217 14.21 18.65 -23.41
N ASP A 218 14.92 17.85 -24.21
CA ASP A 218 15.29 18.22 -25.58
C ASP A 218 14.03 18.33 -26.47
N VAL A 219 14.09 18.98 -27.64
CA VAL A 219 12.93 19.21 -28.54
C VAL A 219 12.68 18.01 -29.45
N MET A 220 11.41 17.72 -29.77
CA MET A 220 11.02 16.69 -30.75
C MET A 220 11.10 17.23 -32.18
N PRO A 221 11.67 16.47 -33.16
CA PRO A 221 11.80 16.92 -34.54
C PRO A 221 10.46 17.16 -35.23
N LYS A 222 10.45 18.14 -36.15
CA LYS A 222 9.25 18.54 -36.91
C LYS A 222 8.53 17.36 -37.58
N ASN A 223 9.26 16.36 -38.09
CA ASN A 223 8.67 15.20 -38.74
C ASN A 223 7.90 14.29 -37.75
N GLN A 224 8.36 14.16 -36.50
CA GLN A 224 7.61 13.40 -35.47
C GLN A 224 6.42 14.22 -34.94
N LEU A 225 6.57 15.55 -34.86
CA LEU A 225 5.48 16.47 -34.50
C LEU A 225 4.32 16.40 -35.51
N SER A 226 4.62 16.49 -36.81
CA SER A 226 3.63 16.29 -37.87
C SER A 226 2.97 14.92 -37.79
N GLN A 227 3.72 13.84 -37.58
CA GLN A 227 3.15 12.48 -37.46
C GLN A 227 2.12 12.33 -36.33
N VAL A 228 2.32 13.01 -35.18
CA VAL A 228 1.32 13.01 -34.10
C VAL A 228 0.09 13.83 -34.48
N LEU A 229 0.29 15.04 -35.04
CA LEU A 229 -0.82 15.91 -35.46
C LEU A 229 -1.67 15.30 -36.59
N ASP A 230 -1.03 14.69 -37.60
CA ASP A 230 -1.70 14.03 -38.73
C ASP A 230 -2.51 12.81 -38.27
N ALA A 231 -2.04 12.07 -37.26
CA ALA A 231 -2.71 10.90 -36.71
C ALA A 231 -3.88 11.24 -35.78
N GLU A 232 -3.78 12.33 -35.01
CA GLU A 232 -4.73 12.69 -33.95
C GLU A 232 -5.79 13.71 -34.42
N LEU A 233 -5.41 14.64 -35.31
CA LEU A 233 -6.30 15.70 -35.83
C LEU A 233 -6.59 15.56 -37.33
N GLY A 234 -6.03 14.53 -37.98
CA GLY A 234 -6.15 14.24 -39.42
C GLY A 234 -5.14 15.02 -40.27
N SER A 235 -4.81 14.52 -41.46
CA SER A 235 -3.80 15.09 -42.40
C SER A 235 -4.12 16.49 -42.96
N GLN A 236 -5.22 17.10 -42.52
CA GLN A 236 -5.62 18.48 -42.82
C GLN A 236 -5.76 19.33 -41.55
N TRP A 237 -5.16 18.92 -40.42
CA TRP A 237 -5.20 19.66 -39.14
C TRP A 237 -4.76 21.12 -39.28
N SER A 238 -3.77 21.39 -40.12
CA SER A 238 -3.26 22.74 -40.40
C SER A 238 -4.34 23.64 -41.01
N SER A 239 -5.28 23.06 -41.77
CA SER A 239 -6.43 23.77 -42.32
C SER A 239 -7.48 24.16 -41.29
N LYS A 240 -7.39 23.68 -40.04
CA LYS A 240 -8.23 24.15 -38.90
C LYS A 240 -7.68 25.45 -38.27
N LEU A 241 -6.40 25.77 -38.50
CA LEU A 241 -5.70 26.89 -37.89
C LEU A 241 -5.46 28.04 -38.89
N LYS A 242 -5.17 29.23 -38.36
CA LYS A 242 -4.68 30.39 -39.11
C LYS A 242 -3.14 30.43 -39.15
N SER A 243 -2.49 29.98 -38.08
CA SER A 243 -1.05 29.73 -38.02
C SER A 243 -0.72 28.71 -36.92
N PHE A 244 0.44 28.07 -37.05
CA PHE A 244 1.00 27.13 -36.08
C PHE A 244 2.51 27.34 -36.03
N ASP A 245 3.08 27.51 -34.84
CA ASP A 245 4.52 27.62 -34.65
C ASP A 245 5.15 26.23 -34.49
N PHE A 246 6.13 25.91 -35.34
CA PHE A 246 6.85 24.64 -35.27
C PHE A 246 7.96 24.64 -34.23
N GLU A 247 8.35 25.80 -33.67
CA GLU A 247 9.20 25.87 -32.49
C GLU A 247 8.31 25.80 -31.22
N PRO A 248 8.60 24.92 -30.25
CA PRO A 248 7.79 24.82 -29.04
C PRO A 248 8.09 25.96 -28.06
N MET A 249 7.03 26.56 -27.51
CA MET A 249 7.12 27.53 -26.42
C MET A 249 7.71 26.91 -25.14
N ALA A 250 7.39 25.63 -24.88
CA ALA A 250 7.85 24.89 -23.72
C ALA A 250 7.96 23.39 -24.03
N ALA A 251 8.90 22.71 -23.36
CA ALA A 251 9.00 21.26 -23.34
C ALA A 251 8.51 20.74 -21.98
N ALA A 252 7.62 19.75 -21.99
CA ALA A 252 7.01 19.16 -20.80
C ALA A 252 7.61 17.77 -20.51
N SER A 253 7.09 17.13 -19.45
CA SER A 253 7.34 15.74 -19.06
C SER A 253 7.16 14.74 -20.22
N ILE A 254 5.95 14.74 -20.78
CA ILE A 254 5.47 13.72 -21.73
C ILE A 254 5.16 14.28 -23.14
N GLY A 255 5.44 15.57 -23.37
CA GLY A 255 5.11 16.25 -24.63
C GLY A 255 5.76 17.63 -24.75
N GLN A 256 5.31 18.44 -25.70
CA GLN A 256 5.76 19.82 -25.89
C GLN A 256 4.61 20.74 -26.28
N VAL A 257 4.69 22.02 -25.90
CA VAL A 257 3.63 23.01 -26.08
C VAL A 257 4.01 23.98 -27.20
N HIS A 258 3.13 24.12 -28.19
CA HIS A 258 3.30 25.00 -29.35
C HIS A 258 2.31 26.16 -29.31
N ARG A 259 2.68 27.31 -29.89
CA ARG A 259 1.72 28.39 -30.16
C ARG A 259 0.97 28.11 -31.45
N ALA A 260 -0.33 28.36 -31.47
CA ALA A 260 -1.11 28.46 -32.69
C ALA A 260 -2.12 29.60 -32.60
N VAL A 261 -2.72 29.94 -33.73
CA VAL A 261 -3.83 30.89 -33.82
C VAL A 261 -4.98 30.20 -34.56
N THR A 262 -6.18 30.24 -34.00
CA THR A 262 -7.40 29.66 -34.60
C THR A 262 -7.90 30.50 -35.79
N LYS A 263 -8.93 30.03 -36.51
CA LYS A 263 -9.53 30.76 -37.64
C LYS A 263 -10.23 32.06 -37.23
N ASP A 264 -10.95 32.01 -36.12
CA ASP A 264 -11.58 33.13 -35.42
C ASP A 264 -10.55 34.12 -34.84
N GLY A 265 -9.27 33.73 -34.75
CA GLY A 265 -8.15 34.60 -34.40
C GLY A 265 -7.70 34.51 -32.94
N MET A 266 -8.26 33.57 -32.17
CA MET A 266 -7.84 33.27 -30.80
C MET A 266 -6.41 32.72 -30.76
N ASP A 267 -5.61 33.26 -29.84
CA ASP A 267 -4.28 32.78 -29.52
C ASP A 267 -4.38 31.54 -28.60
N VAL A 268 -3.76 30.42 -28.99
CA VAL A 268 -3.90 29.12 -28.30
C VAL A 268 -2.56 28.41 -28.08
N ALA A 269 -2.50 27.63 -27.00
CA ALA A 269 -1.42 26.74 -26.63
C ALA A 269 -1.81 25.29 -26.96
N MET A 270 -1.03 24.61 -27.81
CA MET A 270 -1.25 23.21 -28.21
C MET A 270 -0.22 22.31 -27.51
N LYS A 271 -0.63 21.61 -26.45
CA LYS A 271 0.14 20.59 -25.71
C LYS A 271 0.07 19.27 -26.48
N ILE A 272 1.18 18.83 -27.08
CA ILE A 272 1.24 17.67 -27.99
C ILE A 272 2.13 16.59 -27.36
N GLN A 273 1.58 15.39 -27.16
CA GLN A 273 2.28 14.26 -26.53
C GLN A 273 3.42 13.73 -27.42
N TYR A 274 4.49 13.24 -26.80
CA TYR A 274 5.56 12.54 -27.50
C TYR A 274 5.10 11.14 -27.95
N PRO A 275 5.44 10.69 -29.18
CA PRO A 275 4.93 9.45 -29.74
C PRO A 275 5.43 8.23 -28.97
N GLY A 276 4.50 7.33 -28.60
CA GLY A 276 4.80 6.06 -27.94
C GLY A 276 5.03 6.14 -26.43
N VAL A 277 4.84 7.31 -25.78
CA VAL A 277 5.02 7.45 -24.32
C VAL A 277 3.95 6.69 -23.53
N ALA A 278 2.66 6.86 -23.88
CA ALA A 278 1.57 6.12 -23.24
C ALA A 278 1.78 4.60 -23.34
N ASP A 279 2.31 4.15 -24.47
CA ASP A 279 2.56 2.75 -24.81
C ASP A 279 3.85 2.18 -24.16
N SER A 280 4.62 3.00 -23.43
CA SER A 280 5.90 2.61 -22.80
C SER A 280 5.98 2.80 -21.29
N ILE A 281 4.96 3.39 -20.64
CA ILE A 281 4.93 3.75 -19.20
C ILE A 281 5.47 2.61 -18.32
N GLU A 282 4.90 1.42 -18.46
CA GLU A 282 5.25 0.23 -17.68
C GLU A 282 6.74 -0.12 -17.83
N SER A 283 7.20 -0.23 -19.07
CA SER A 283 8.59 -0.57 -19.39
C SER A 283 9.59 0.51 -18.98
N ASP A 284 9.21 1.79 -19.01
CA ASP A 284 10.07 2.89 -18.58
C ASP A 284 10.27 2.87 -17.06
N ILE A 285 9.20 2.62 -16.31
CA ILE A 285 9.23 2.58 -14.84
C ILE A 285 10.04 1.38 -14.35
N ASP A 286 9.87 0.21 -14.96
CA ASP A 286 10.62 -0.99 -14.58
C ASP A 286 12.12 -0.87 -14.94
N ASN A 287 12.46 -0.23 -16.06
CA ASN A 287 13.85 0.10 -16.40
C ASN A 287 14.46 1.15 -15.46
N VAL A 288 13.69 2.17 -15.03
CA VAL A 288 14.15 3.15 -14.03
C VAL A 288 14.34 2.48 -12.66
N LYS A 289 13.43 1.58 -12.25
CA LYS A 289 13.58 0.77 -11.03
C LYS A 289 14.90 0.01 -11.04
N LEU A 290 15.18 -0.74 -12.11
CA LEU A 290 16.41 -1.51 -12.29
C LEU A 290 17.68 -0.65 -12.13
N LEU A 291 17.68 0.59 -12.61
CA LEU A 291 18.81 1.52 -12.50
C LEU A 291 18.95 2.13 -11.10
N LEU A 292 17.85 2.41 -10.40
CA LEU A 292 17.86 2.91 -9.03
C LEU A 292 18.28 1.83 -8.02
N ASP A 293 17.83 0.58 -8.25
CA ASP A 293 18.27 -0.60 -7.52
C ASP A 293 19.78 -0.84 -7.74
N TYR A 294 20.26 -0.81 -8.99
CA TYR A 294 21.69 -0.98 -9.32
C TYR A 294 22.60 0.11 -8.74
N THR A 295 22.12 1.35 -8.63
CA THR A 295 22.88 2.47 -8.04
C THR A 295 22.81 2.52 -6.51
N ASN A 296 22.01 1.65 -5.88
CA ASN A 296 21.76 1.61 -4.44
C ASN A 296 21.32 2.98 -3.87
N LEU A 297 20.54 3.72 -4.66
CA LEU A 297 20.07 5.07 -4.33
C LEU A 297 18.77 5.11 -3.53
N ILE A 298 18.09 3.97 -3.36
CA ILE A 298 16.82 3.86 -2.64
C ILE A 298 17.09 3.37 -1.21
N PRO A 299 16.76 4.17 -0.16
CA PRO A 299 16.78 3.70 1.23
C PRO A 299 15.95 2.41 1.45
N LYS A 300 16.58 1.37 2.03
CA LYS A 300 15.88 0.18 2.53
C LYS A 300 14.78 0.62 3.51
N GLY A 301 13.53 0.22 3.26
CA GLY A 301 12.35 0.60 4.07
C GLY A 301 11.34 1.49 3.34
N LEU A 302 11.68 2.06 2.17
CA LEU A 302 10.68 2.63 1.28
C LEU A 302 9.75 1.53 0.75
N TYR A 303 8.43 1.76 0.83
CA TYR A 303 7.39 0.92 0.22
C TYR A 303 7.35 1.11 -1.30
N LEU A 304 8.46 0.78 -1.96
CA LEU A 304 8.76 1.13 -3.34
C LEU A 304 7.70 0.62 -4.32
N ASP A 305 7.23 -0.61 -4.16
CA ASP A 305 6.24 -1.19 -5.09
C ASP A 305 4.86 -0.51 -5.03
N ARG A 306 4.44 0.00 -3.86
CA ARG A 306 3.20 0.81 -3.75
C ARG A 306 3.41 2.21 -4.34
N ALA A 307 4.58 2.82 -4.14
CA ALA A 307 4.93 4.08 -4.79
C ALA A 307 5.02 3.94 -6.32
N ILE A 308 5.54 2.81 -6.82
CA ILE A 308 5.61 2.46 -8.25
C ILE A 308 4.20 2.21 -8.82
N LYS A 309 3.30 1.53 -8.10
CA LYS A 309 1.87 1.42 -8.49
C LYS A 309 1.24 2.81 -8.67
N VAL A 310 1.37 3.68 -7.67
CA VAL A 310 0.82 5.05 -7.74
C VAL A 310 1.45 5.85 -8.89
N ALA A 311 2.76 5.74 -9.11
CA ALA A 311 3.42 6.39 -10.26
C ALA A 311 2.92 5.85 -11.61
N LYS A 312 2.75 4.52 -11.76
CA LYS A 312 2.15 3.88 -12.95
C LYS A 312 0.75 4.42 -13.23
N GLU A 313 -0.08 4.58 -12.20
CA GLU A 313 -1.44 5.13 -12.30
C GLU A 313 -1.46 6.63 -12.63
N GLU A 314 -0.64 7.45 -11.96
CA GLU A 314 -0.53 8.90 -12.22
C GLU A 314 -0.03 9.19 -13.65
N LEU A 315 1.00 8.48 -14.11
CA LEU A 315 1.56 8.63 -15.45
C LEU A 315 0.59 8.20 -16.55
N SER A 316 -0.22 7.18 -16.28
CA SER A 316 -1.27 6.73 -17.21
C SER A 316 -2.39 7.77 -17.35
N ARG A 317 -2.72 8.50 -16.28
CA ARG A 317 -3.68 9.62 -16.31
C ARG A 317 -3.12 10.84 -17.02
N GLU A 318 -1.86 11.20 -16.75
CA GLU A 318 -1.18 12.32 -17.42
C GLU A 318 -1.11 12.11 -18.94
N CYS A 319 -1.04 10.85 -19.40
CA CYS A 319 -1.04 10.50 -20.83
C CYS A 319 -2.43 10.47 -21.51
N ASP A 320 -3.52 10.81 -20.81
CA ASP A 320 -4.85 10.96 -21.42
C ASP A 320 -5.33 12.42 -21.39
N TYR A 321 -5.16 13.11 -22.51
CA TYR A 321 -5.51 14.52 -22.61
C TYR A 321 -7.02 14.80 -22.69
N VAL A 322 -7.87 13.78 -22.90
CA VAL A 322 -9.32 13.93 -22.75
C VAL A 322 -9.69 14.02 -21.26
N LEU A 323 -9.02 13.24 -20.40
CA LEU A 323 -9.15 13.38 -18.95
C LEU A 323 -8.66 14.75 -18.47
N GLU A 324 -7.50 15.21 -18.96
CA GLU A 324 -6.99 16.56 -18.62
C GLU A 324 -7.95 17.67 -19.08
N ALA A 325 -8.50 17.60 -20.30
CA ALA A 325 -9.51 18.54 -20.79
C ALA A 325 -10.76 18.59 -19.90
N THR A 326 -11.28 17.43 -19.48
CA THR A 326 -12.43 17.32 -18.59
C THR A 326 -12.13 17.92 -17.21
N ASN A 327 -10.96 17.59 -16.64
CA ASN A 327 -10.50 18.14 -15.36
C ASN A 327 -10.35 19.66 -15.41
N GLN A 328 -9.79 20.20 -16.49
CA GLN A 328 -9.60 21.64 -16.70
C GLN A 328 -10.93 22.39 -16.82
N LYS A 329 -11.93 21.83 -17.51
CA LYS A 329 -13.29 22.42 -17.58
C LYS A 329 -13.93 22.49 -16.20
N ARG A 330 -13.90 21.39 -15.44
CA ARG A 330 -14.38 21.33 -14.04
C ARG A 330 -13.64 22.35 -13.14
N PHE A 331 -12.33 22.51 -13.30
CA PHE A 331 -11.58 23.54 -12.57
C PHE A 331 -11.97 24.97 -12.97
N ARG A 332 -12.21 25.25 -14.26
CA ARG A 332 -12.69 26.56 -14.73
C ARG A 332 -14.07 26.92 -14.14
N GLU A 333 -14.96 25.94 -14.01
CA GLU A 333 -16.25 26.08 -13.35
C GLU A 333 -16.08 26.38 -11.84
N LEU A 334 -15.31 25.56 -11.12
CA LEU A 334 -15.04 25.72 -9.67
C LEU A 334 -14.36 27.06 -9.32
N MET A 335 -13.49 27.56 -10.21
CA MET A 335 -12.74 28.81 -10.01
C MET A 335 -13.46 30.04 -10.58
N SER A 336 -14.59 29.89 -11.29
CA SER A 336 -15.30 30.98 -11.98
C SER A 336 -15.62 32.20 -11.12
N ASN A 337 -15.93 31.98 -9.83
CA ASN A 337 -16.28 33.02 -8.85
C ASN A 337 -15.11 33.40 -7.91
N LYS A 338 -13.86 33.02 -8.22
CA LYS A 338 -12.70 33.16 -7.33
C LYS A 338 -11.67 34.16 -7.88
N GLN A 339 -11.68 35.38 -7.33
CA GLN A 339 -10.76 36.45 -7.72
C GLN A 339 -9.28 36.08 -7.52
N GLY A 340 -8.42 36.50 -8.46
CA GLY A 340 -6.98 36.27 -8.41
C GLY A 340 -6.51 34.96 -9.05
N PHE A 341 -7.42 34.18 -9.65
CA PHE A 341 -7.09 32.98 -10.41
C PHE A 341 -7.78 32.99 -11.78
N TYR A 342 -7.17 32.30 -12.75
CA TYR A 342 -7.80 32.03 -14.05
C TYR A 342 -7.45 30.63 -14.53
N VAL A 343 -8.38 29.99 -15.24
CA VAL A 343 -8.20 28.69 -15.88
C VAL A 343 -8.53 28.87 -17.36
N PRO A 344 -7.58 28.71 -18.30
CA PRO A 344 -7.83 28.90 -19.72
C PRO A 344 -8.92 27.96 -20.24
N MET A 345 -9.70 28.39 -21.24
CA MET A 345 -10.67 27.49 -21.86
C MET A 345 -9.98 26.43 -22.72
N VAL A 346 -10.59 25.25 -22.81
CA VAL A 346 -10.20 24.17 -23.73
C VAL A 346 -10.89 24.38 -25.07
N VAL A 347 -10.18 24.12 -26.17
CA VAL A 347 -10.72 24.20 -27.54
C VAL A 347 -10.88 22.78 -28.10
N ASP A 348 -12.11 22.26 -28.02
CA ASP A 348 -12.41 20.84 -28.31
C ASP A 348 -12.16 20.44 -29.77
N ASP A 349 -12.50 21.31 -30.74
CA ASP A 349 -12.37 21.05 -32.20
C ASP A 349 -10.95 20.70 -32.66
N ILE A 350 -9.94 21.05 -31.84
CA ILE A 350 -8.50 20.81 -32.04
C ILE A 350 -7.85 20.15 -30.81
N SER A 351 -8.64 19.39 -30.04
CA SER A 351 -8.17 18.52 -28.97
C SER A 351 -8.50 17.03 -29.26
N SER A 352 -7.74 16.12 -28.67
CA SER A 352 -7.78 14.67 -28.86
C SER A 352 -7.19 13.95 -27.64
N LYS A 353 -6.92 12.64 -27.74
CA LYS A 353 -6.26 11.87 -26.67
C LYS A 353 -4.77 12.22 -26.48
N ARG A 354 -4.08 12.69 -27.53
CA ARG A 354 -2.65 13.08 -27.48
C ARG A 354 -2.36 14.53 -27.87
N VAL A 355 -3.37 15.33 -28.19
CA VAL A 355 -3.25 16.79 -28.40
C VAL A 355 -4.28 17.51 -27.53
N LEU A 356 -3.84 18.41 -26.66
CA LEU A 356 -4.72 19.29 -25.87
C LEU A 356 -4.50 20.72 -26.32
N THR A 357 -5.57 21.41 -26.73
CA THR A 357 -5.50 22.82 -27.10
C THR A 357 -6.27 23.69 -26.12
N THR A 358 -5.61 24.72 -25.61
CA THR A 358 -6.15 25.67 -24.62
C THR A 358 -5.89 27.10 -25.03
N GLU A 359 -6.63 28.04 -24.45
CA GLU A 359 -6.37 29.48 -24.52
C GLU A 359 -4.95 29.86 -24.07
N LEU A 360 -4.23 30.66 -24.86
CA LEU A 360 -2.88 31.11 -24.51
C LEU A 360 -2.90 32.26 -23.49
N VAL A 361 -2.71 31.90 -22.23
CA VAL A 361 -2.61 32.83 -21.10
C VAL A 361 -1.22 33.45 -20.95
N ARG A 362 -1.16 34.62 -20.30
CA ARG A 362 0.07 35.37 -19.99
C ARG A 362 0.57 35.08 -18.56
N GLY A 363 1.75 35.59 -18.24
CA GLY A 363 2.33 35.58 -16.90
C GLY A 363 3.76 35.05 -16.85
N ILE A 364 4.42 35.25 -15.71
CA ILE A 364 5.70 34.64 -15.38
C ILE A 364 5.49 33.38 -14.52
N PRO A 365 6.27 32.30 -14.69
CA PRO A 365 6.18 31.17 -13.78
C PRO A 365 6.60 31.56 -12.36
N ILE A 366 6.03 30.89 -11.35
CA ILE A 366 6.20 31.25 -9.92
C ILE A 366 7.67 31.27 -9.48
N ASP A 367 8.55 30.51 -10.13
CA ASP A 367 9.98 30.50 -9.81
C ASP A 367 10.66 31.86 -10.00
N LYS A 368 10.14 32.71 -10.90
CA LYS A 368 10.59 34.10 -11.12
C LYS A 368 9.95 35.10 -10.17
N VAL A 369 8.80 34.79 -9.58
CA VAL A 369 8.14 35.67 -8.59
C VAL A 369 9.04 35.88 -7.36
N ALA A 370 9.96 34.94 -7.08
CA ALA A 370 11.03 35.08 -6.08
C ALA A 370 11.95 36.32 -6.29
N LEU A 371 11.95 36.93 -7.48
CA LEU A 371 12.70 38.16 -7.80
C LEU A 371 11.89 39.45 -7.62
N LEU A 372 10.59 39.36 -7.31
CA LEU A 372 9.68 40.50 -7.16
C LEU A 372 9.62 41.02 -5.71
N SER A 373 8.79 42.05 -5.49
CA SER A 373 8.61 42.68 -4.18
C SER A 373 8.17 41.69 -3.10
N GLN A 374 8.45 42.00 -1.83
CA GLN A 374 7.97 41.18 -0.71
C GLN A 374 6.44 41.14 -0.64
N GLU A 375 5.74 42.21 -1.06
CA GLU A 375 4.28 42.23 -1.18
C GLU A 375 3.80 41.20 -2.22
N THR A 376 4.36 41.22 -3.43
CA THR A 376 4.00 40.28 -4.50
C THR A 376 4.32 38.84 -4.09
N ARG A 377 5.45 38.59 -3.42
CA ARG A 377 5.85 37.26 -2.92
C ARG A 377 4.92 36.77 -1.80
N ASN A 378 4.48 37.65 -0.90
CA ASN A 378 3.47 37.33 0.12
C ASN A 378 2.09 37.05 -0.50
N TYR A 379 1.65 37.86 -1.47
CA TYR A 379 0.38 37.68 -2.17
C TYR A 379 0.33 36.33 -2.89
N VAL A 380 1.33 36.02 -3.71
CA VAL A 380 1.41 34.76 -4.46
C VAL A 380 1.55 33.56 -3.52
N GLY A 381 2.37 33.66 -2.45
CA GLY A 381 2.46 32.62 -1.43
C GLY A 381 1.12 32.36 -0.72
N LYS A 382 0.39 33.42 -0.34
CA LYS A 382 -0.95 33.29 0.25
C LYS A 382 -1.90 32.59 -0.72
N ARG A 383 -1.98 33.05 -1.97
CA ARG A 383 -2.87 32.47 -2.99
C ARG A 383 -2.58 31.00 -3.27
N LEU A 384 -1.31 30.59 -3.37
CA LEU A 384 -0.96 29.18 -3.62
C LEU A 384 -1.37 28.26 -2.46
N LEU A 385 -1.26 28.73 -1.21
CA LEU A 385 -1.71 27.96 -0.04
C LEU A 385 -3.25 27.95 0.09
N GLU A 386 -3.90 29.10 -0.12
CA GLU A 386 -5.36 29.25 -0.18
C GLU A 386 -5.99 28.30 -1.20
N LEU A 387 -5.45 28.26 -2.43
CA LEU A 387 -5.85 27.30 -3.46
C LEU A 387 -5.66 25.85 -3.01
N THR A 388 -4.49 25.52 -2.46
CA THR A 388 -4.17 24.15 -2.00
C THR A 388 -5.13 23.65 -0.91
N LEU A 389 -5.57 24.53 -0.02
CA LEU A 389 -6.55 24.21 1.01
C LEU A 389 -7.98 24.14 0.43
N MET A 390 -8.36 25.03 -0.49
CA MET A 390 -9.66 25.01 -1.18
C MET A 390 -9.85 23.76 -2.05
N GLU A 391 -8.84 23.36 -2.82
CA GLU A 391 -8.84 22.13 -3.62
C GLU A 391 -9.22 20.90 -2.80
N LEU A 392 -8.66 20.78 -1.59
CA LEU A 392 -8.88 19.66 -0.71
C LEU A 392 -10.20 19.77 0.07
N PHE A 393 -10.42 20.89 0.75
CA PHE A 393 -11.47 21.05 1.76
C PHE A 393 -12.77 21.67 1.21
N VAL A 394 -12.73 22.41 0.10
CA VAL A 394 -13.93 23.00 -0.50
C VAL A 394 -14.37 22.20 -1.74
N PHE A 395 -13.45 21.94 -2.66
CA PHE A 395 -13.76 21.26 -3.93
C PHE A 395 -13.74 19.74 -3.83
N GLN A 396 -13.02 19.18 -2.84
CA GLN A 396 -12.72 17.74 -2.72
C GLN A 396 -12.09 17.17 -4.01
N PHE A 397 -11.44 18.04 -4.79
CA PHE A 397 -10.91 17.80 -6.13
C PHE A 397 -9.66 18.66 -6.29
N MET A 398 -8.51 18.00 -6.31
CA MET A 398 -7.20 18.63 -6.17
C MET A 398 -6.31 18.28 -7.35
N GLN A 399 -5.61 19.28 -7.89
CA GLN A 399 -4.48 19.11 -8.80
C GLN A 399 -3.28 18.65 -7.96
N THR A 400 -2.75 17.44 -8.16
CA THR A 400 -1.74 16.86 -7.23
C THR A 400 -0.30 16.87 -7.74
N ASP A 401 -0.04 17.50 -8.89
CA ASP A 401 1.33 17.75 -9.37
C ASP A 401 1.86 19.06 -8.74
N PRO A 402 2.89 19.01 -7.88
CA PRO A 402 3.47 20.18 -7.23
C PRO A 402 4.42 20.98 -8.15
N ASN A 403 4.30 20.91 -9.48
CA ASN A 403 5.18 21.70 -10.34
C ASN A 403 4.72 23.17 -10.49
N TRP A 404 5.37 24.11 -9.78
CA TRP A 404 5.06 25.55 -9.88
C TRP A 404 5.29 26.17 -11.27
N SER A 405 5.92 25.47 -12.24
CA SER A 405 5.95 25.98 -13.62
C SER A 405 4.56 25.99 -14.28
N ASN A 406 3.61 25.23 -13.74
CA ASN A 406 2.25 25.08 -14.25
C ASN A 406 1.29 26.17 -13.70
N PHE A 407 1.87 27.20 -13.07
CA PHE A 407 1.21 28.34 -12.46
C PHE A 407 1.90 29.60 -13.00
N LEU A 408 1.17 30.46 -13.72
CA LEU A 408 1.72 31.68 -14.33
C LEU A 408 1.11 32.91 -13.67
N TYR A 409 1.91 33.64 -12.89
CA TYR A 409 1.50 34.90 -12.27
C TYR A 409 1.57 36.05 -13.29
N ASP A 410 0.43 36.69 -13.53
CA ASP A 410 0.33 37.95 -14.24
C ASP A 410 0.27 39.10 -13.23
N GLU A 411 1.26 40.00 -13.31
CA GLU A 411 1.40 41.13 -12.39
C GLU A 411 0.49 42.31 -12.76
N GLU A 412 0.08 42.44 -14.03
CA GLU A 412 -0.83 43.50 -14.49
C GLU A 412 -2.25 43.26 -13.95
N THR A 413 -2.70 42.00 -13.98
CA THR A 413 -4.04 41.59 -13.51
C THR A 413 -4.04 41.02 -12.07
N LYS A 414 -2.87 40.91 -11.42
CA LYS A 414 -2.65 40.22 -10.13
C LYS A 414 -3.27 38.81 -10.07
N THR A 415 -3.22 38.08 -11.19
CA THR A 415 -3.91 36.79 -11.39
C THR A 415 -2.91 35.64 -11.55
N ILE A 416 -3.20 34.49 -10.93
CA ILE A 416 -2.46 33.24 -11.15
C ILE A 416 -3.23 32.38 -12.15
N ASN A 417 -2.67 32.21 -13.34
CA ASN A 417 -3.21 31.34 -14.39
C ASN A 417 -2.77 29.89 -14.14
N LEU A 418 -3.72 28.96 -14.14
CA LEU A 418 -3.52 27.54 -13.84
C LEU A 418 -3.56 26.73 -15.14
N ILE A 419 -2.50 26.00 -15.50
CA ILE A 419 -2.32 25.49 -16.88
C ILE A 419 -2.01 23.98 -17.03
N ASP A 420 -2.11 23.18 -15.98
CA ASP A 420 -1.98 21.71 -16.07
C ASP A 420 -2.91 21.00 -15.09
N PHE A 421 -3.72 20.07 -15.61
CA PHE A 421 -4.75 19.35 -14.86
C PHE A 421 -4.68 17.82 -15.05
N GLY A 422 -3.59 17.31 -15.64
CA GLY A 422 -3.42 15.87 -15.93
C GLY A 422 -3.34 15.00 -14.66
N ALA A 423 -2.92 15.60 -13.54
CA ALA A 423 -2.88 14.98 -12.21
C ALA A 423 -4.01 15.48 -11.27
N ALA A 424 -5.14 15.97 -11.80
CA ALA A 424 -6.29 16.31 -10.98
C ALA A 424 -7.11 15.06 -10.59
N ARG A 425 -7.51 14.98 -9.32
CA ARG A 425 -8.22 13.83 -8.74
C ARG A 425 -9.12 14.20 -7.58
N ASP A 426 -10.23 13.47 -7.47
CA ASP A 426 -11.15 13.53 -6.33
C ASP A 426 -10.55 12.89 -5.06
N TYR A 427 -11.08 13.31 -3.91
CA TYR A 427 -10.81 12.75 -2.59
C TYR A 427 -12.14 12.43 -1.89
N PRO A 428 -12.35 11.21 -1.38
CA PRO A 428 -13.60 10.83 -0.71
C PRO A 428 -13.91 11.71 0.51
N LYS A 429 -15.16 12.12 0.69
CA LYS A 429 -15.54 13.04 1.78
C LYS A 429 -15.06 12.57 3.16
N HIS A 430 -15.24 11.29 3.49
CA HIS A 430 -14.80 10.74 4.79
C HIS A 430 -13.29 10.92 5.05
N PHE A 431 -12.47 10.82 4.00
CA PHE A 431 -11.03 11.04 4.08
C PHE A 431 -10.73 12.53 4.29
N VAL A 432 -11.41 13.43 3.58
CA VAL A 432 -11.25 14.89 3.74
C VAL A 432 -11.69 15.35 5.13
N ASP A 433 -12.82 14.82 5.63
CA ASP A 433 -13.37 15.03 6.97
C ASP A 433 -12.33 14.73 8.07
N ASP A 434 -11.74 13.54 8.05
CA ASP A 434 -10.76 13.10 9.05
C ASP A 434 -9.38 13.73 8.83
N TYR A 435 -9.00 14.05 7.58
CA TYR A 435 -7.76 14.77 7.29
C TYR A 435 -7.81 16.23 7.78
N LEU A 436 -8.96 16.91 7.66
CA LEU A 436 -9.13 18.26 8.22
C LEU A 436 -9.01 18.26 9.74
N ARG A 437 -9.63 17.27 10.41
CA ARG A 437 -9.45 17.05 11.86
C ARG A 437 -7.99 16.80 12.23
N MET A 438 -7.28 15.99 11.45
CA MET A 438 -5.85 15.74 11.68
C MET A 438 -5.00 17.00 11.49
N VAL A 439 -5.22 17.79 10.44
CA VAL A 439 -4.51 19.06 10.21
C VAL A 439 -4.77 20.06 11.33
N PHE A 440 -6.03 20.18 11.78
CA PHE A 440 -6.40 21.04 12.91
C PHE A 440 -5.79 20.54 14.23
N ALA A 441 -5.72 19.23 14.46
CA ALA A 441 -5.04 18.65 15.62
C ALA A 441 -3.52 18.91 15.59
N CYS A 442 -2.88 18.74 14.43
CA CYS A 442 -1.46 19.07 14.21
C CYS A 442 -1.18 20.56 14.49
N ALA A 443 -2.06 21.45 14.03
CA ALA A 443 -1.96 22.89 14.22
C ALA A 443 -2.11 23.32 15.70
N ASN A 444 -2.87 22.57 16.50
CA ASN A 444 -3.14 22.89 17.91
C ASN A 444 -2.33 22.05 18.92
N GLY A 445 -1.46 21.13 18.46
CA GLY A 445 -0.62 20.30 19.32
C GLY A 445 -1.32 19.10 19.98
N ASP A 446 -2.47 18.66 19.46
CA ASP A 446 -3.24 17.55 20.05
C ASP A 446 -2.66 16.17 19.66
N LYS A 447 -1.81 15.62 20.52
CA LYS A 447 -1.20 14.29 20.37
C LYS A 447 -2.25 13.16 20.28
N HIS A 448 -3.40 13.29 20.93
CA HIS A 448 -4.42 12.24 20.91
C HIS A 448 -5.16 12.24 19.57
N MET A 449 -5.72 13.38 19.16
CA MET A 449 -6.48 13.52 17.92
C MET A 449 -5.61 13.28 16.68
N VAL A 450 -4.32 13.67 16.69
CA VAL A 450 -3.37 13.29 15.62
C VAL A 450 -3.23 11.77 15.51
N ILE A 451 -3.06 11.05 16.63
CA ILE A 451 -2.95 9.58 16.62
C ILE A 451 -4.27 8.92 16.19
N GLU A 452 -5.41 9.43 16.65
CA GLU A 452 -6.73 8.85 16.32
C GLU A 452 -7.06 9.01 14.84
N MET A 453 -6.99 10.22 14.30
CA MET A 453 -7.25 10.47 12.88
C MET A 453 -6.22 9.75 12.00
N SER A 454 -4.96 9.67 12.43
CA SER A 454 -3.93 8.91 11.71
C SER A 454 -4.22 7.40 11.64
N LYS A 455 -4.93 6.82 12.62
CA LYS A 455 -5.40 5.42 12.53
C LYS A 455 -6.58 5.29 11.56
N ARG A 456 -7.55 6.20 11.63
CA ARG A 456 -8.73 6.22 10.73
C ARG A 456 -8.33 6.40 9.26
N LEU A 457 -7.35 7.27 9.00
CA LEU A 457 -6.76 7.53 7.69
C LEU A 457 -5.77 6.44 7.22
N GLY A 458 -5.50 5.41 8.03
CA GLY A 458 -4.57 4.33 7.67
C GLY A 458 -3.08 4.70 7.64
N PHE A 459 -2.68 5.84 8.22
CA PHE A 459 -1.27 6.17 8.47
C PHE A 459 -0.64 5.33 9.58
N LEU A 460 -1.46 4.81 10.49
CA LEU A 460 -1.10 3.96 11.62
C LEU A 460 -2.01 2.73 11.64
N SER A 461 -1.43 1.54 11.81
CA SER A 461 -2.19 0.30 12.06
C SER A 461 -2.74 0.19 13.49
N GLY A 462 -2.20 1.01 14.42
CA GLY A 462 -2.46 0.92 15.85
C GLY A 462 -1.56 -0.09 16.58
N MET A 463 -0.60 -0.70 15.89
CA MET A 463 0.37 -1.67 16.43
C MET A 463 1.81 -1.14 16.45
N GLU A 464 2.00 0.13 16.08
CA GLU A 464 3.31 0.78 15.99
C GLU A 464 4.03 0.87 17.35
N SER A 465 5.37 0.89 17.32
CA SER A 465 6.16 1.18 18.51
C SER A 465 5.96 2.62 18.97
N GLU A 466 6.15 2.85 20.27
CA GLU A 466 6.01 4.18 20.90
C GLU A 466 6.90 5.22 20.21
N ILE A 467 8.16 4.86 19.90
CA ILE A 467 9.09 5.68 19.10
C ILE A 467 8.48 6.13 17.76
N MET A 468 7.78 5.24 17.04
CA MET A 468 7.13 5.60 15.77
C MET A 468 5.92 6.51 15.99
N LEU A 469 5.09 6.23 17.00
CA LEU A 469 3.94 7.06 17.36
C LEU A 469 4.38 8.48 17.73
N GLU A 470 5.45 8.64 18.50
CA GLU A 470 5.99 9.94 18.87
C GLU A 470 6.66 10.65 17.69
N THR A 471 7.45 9.94 16.87
CA THR A 471 8.03 10.48 15.63
C THR A 471 6.94 10.97 14.67
N HIS A 472 5.86 10.21 14.52
CA HIS A 472 4.72 10.55 13.65
C HIS A 472 3.95 11.76 14.14
N VAL A 473 3.70 11.86 15.45
CA VAL A 473 3.08 13.05 16.07
C VAL A 473 3.99 14.27 15.93
N GLN A 474 5.29 14.13 16.18
CA GLN A 474 6.26 15.22 16.04
C GLN A 474 6.35 15.69 14.58
N ALA A 475 6.34 14.79 13.61
CA ALA A 475 6.27 15.15 12.19
C ALA A 475 4.96 15.88 11.85
N GLY A 476 3.84 15.42 12.41
CA GLY A 476 2.54 16.11 12.32
C GLY A 476 2.61 17.54 12.86
N PHE A 477 3.17 17.75 14.04
CA PHE A 477 3.33 19.09 14.63
C PHE A 477 4.30 19.99 13.84
N VAL A 478 5.35 19.42 13.24
CA VAL A 478 6.27 20.17 12.34
C VAL A 478 5.54 20.64 11.06
N VAL A 479 4.66 19.81 10.48
CA VAL A 479 3.79 20.23 9.35
C VAL A 479 2.69 21.19 9.82
N GLY A 480 2.21 21.05 11.05
CA GLY A 480 1.22 21.94 11.68
C GLY A 480 1.76 23.32 12.10
N LEU A 481 3.08 23.49 12.19
CA LEU A 481 3.73 24.68 12.73
C LEU A 481 3.32 26.00 12.04
N PRO A 482 3.20 26.10 10.69
CA PRO A 482 2.68 27.31 10.04
C PRO A 482 1.26 27.67 10.47
N PHE A 483 0.44 26.67 10.77
CA PHE A 483 -0.95 26.82 11.18
C PHE A 483 -1.13 27.00 12.70
N SER A 484 -0.05 27.13 13.48
CA SER A 484 -0.11 27.07 14.94
C SER A 484 -0.39 28.40 15.65
N ARG A 485 -0.13 29.54 15.00
CA ARG A 485 -0.24 30.88 15.60
C ARG A 485 -0.82 31.89 14.61
N PRO A 486 -1.64 32.85 15.07
CA PRO A 486 -2.13 33.93 14.22
C PRO A 486 -0.99 34.86 13.77
N GLY A 487 -1.22 35.55 12.67
CA GLY A 487 -0.24 36.43 12.01
C GLY A 487 0.55 35.74 10.89
N GLY A 488 1.37 36.55 10.22
CA GLY A 488 2.15 36.09 9.06
C GLY A 488 3.30 35.16 9.45
N TYR A 489 3.25 33.91 8.98
CA TYR A 489 4.32 32.93 9.14
C TYR A 489 5.38 33.10 8.05
N ASP A 490 6.63 33.41 8.43
CA ASP A 490 7.76 33.49 7.51
C ASP A 490 8.35 32.11 7.21
N PHE A 491 8.05 31.59 6.02
CA PHE A 491 8.58 30.30 5.54
C PHE A 491 10.10 30.30 5.33
N ARG A 492 10.78 31.45 5.25
CA ARG A 492 12.25 31.51 5.14
C ARG A 492 12.94 31.34 6.49
N SER A 493 12.29 31.73 7.59
CA SER A 493 12.84 31.65 8.95
C SER A 493 12.87 30.24 9.53
N ALA A 494 11.98 29.36 9.07
CA ALA A 494 11.65 28.12 9.76
C ALA A 494 12.20 26.88 9.05
N ASN A 495 13.08 26.13 9.72
CA ASN A 495 13.69 24.92 9.18
C ASN A 495 12.77 23.68 9.30
N ILE A 496 11.54 23.80 8.77
CA ILE A 496 10.54 22.71 8.67
C ILE A 496 11.17 21.52 7.93
N THR A 497 11.81 21.83 6.80
CA THR A 497 12.49 20.93 5.89
C THR A 497 13.46 19.97 6.60
N GLN A 498 14.52 20.50 7.24
CA GLN A 498 15.48 19.68 8.01
C GLN A 498 14.80 18.93 9.16
N SER A 499 13.77 19.52 9.78
CA SER A 499 13.05 18.91 10.90
C SER A 499 12.28 17.66 10.45
N LEU A 500 11.66 17.68 9.26
CA LEU A 500 11.02 16.50 8.66
C LEU A 500 12.04 15.47 8.16
N SER A 501 13.16 15.93 7.59
CA SER A 501 14.27 15.07 7.16
C SER A 501 14.82 14.20 8.30
N ASN A 502 15.11 14.82 9.46
CA ASN A 502 15.57 14.12 10.66
C ASN A 502 14.59 13.07 11.18
N LEU A 503 13.28 13.35 11.13
CA LEU A 503 12.23 12.44 11.57
C LEU A 503 11.97 11.32 10.54
N GLY A 504 12.10 11.63 9.25
CA GLY A 504 11.84 10.72 8.13
C GLY A 504 12.67 9.43 8.19
N ALA A 505 13.94 9.51 8.63
CA ALA A 505 14.79 8.34 8.82
C ALA A 505 14.22 7.36 9.87
N THR A 506 13.72 7.88 11.00
CA THR A 506 13.08 7.08 12.06
C THR A 506 11.74 6.51 11.59
N MET A 507 10.94 7.29 10.84
CA MET A 507 9.69 6.79 10.24
C MET A 507 9.94 5.67 9.23
N LEU A 508 10.91 5.81 8.33
CA LEU A 508 11.26 4.78 7.34
C LEU A 508 11.74 3.46 7.99
N LYS A 509 12.37 3.54 9.17
CA LYS A 509 12.85 2.36 9.91
C LYS A 509 11.76 1.65 10.73
N HIS A 510 10.77 2.39 11.24
CA HIS A 510 9.83 1.88 12.25
C HIS A 510 8.35 1.86 11.83
N ARG A 511 7.97 2.43 10.67
CA ARG A 511 6.61 2.36 10.12
C ARG A 511 6.26 0.92 9.75
N LEU A 512 5.05 0.48 10.10
CA LEU A 512 4.57 -0.89 9.86
C LEU A 512 3.77 -1.02 8.56
N THR A 513 2.99 0.01 8.19
CA THR A 513 2.13 0.01 7.00
C THR A 513 2.53 1.09 5.99
N PRO A 514 2.44 0.82 4.68
CA PRO A 514 2.50 1.89 3.68
C PRO A 514 1.31 2.85 3.87
N PRO A 515 1.51 4.17 3.67
CA PRO A 515 0.41 5.14 3.59
C PRO A 515 -0.69 4.72 2.58
N PRO A 516 -1.92 5.22 2.72
CA PRO A 516 -2.98 5.04 1.72
C PRO A 516 -2.59 5.69 0.38
N ASP A 517 -3.17 5.21 -0.74
CA ASP A 517 -2.85 5.67 -2.09
C ASP A 517 -3.15 7.18 -2.26
N GLU A 518 -4.19 7.68 -1.57
CA GLU A 518 -4.57 9.09 -1.43
C GLU A 518 -3.42 9.99 -0.95
N ALA A 519 -2.60 9.50 -0.02
CA ALA A 519 -1.64 10.35 0.68
C ALA A 519 -0.35 10.61 -0.11
N TYR A 520 0.00 9.71 -1.04
CA TYR A 520 1.17 9.86 -1.91
C TYR A 520 1.03 11.02 -2.91
N SER A 521 -0.20 11.39 -3.26
CA SER A 521 -0.51 12.57 -4.08
C SER A 521 -0.78 13.81 -3.22
N LEU A 522 -1.51 13.64 -2.11
CA LEU A 522 -1.88 14.72 -1.19
C LEU A 522 -0.68 15.39 -0.51
N HIS A 523 0.15 14.61 0.18
CA HIS A 523 1.31 15.14 0.89
C HIS A 523 2.35 15.73 -0.07
N ARG A 524 2.36 15.27 -1.33
CA ARG A 524 3.20 15.80 -2.39
C ARG A 524 2.78 17.23 -2.78
N LYS A 525 1.49 17.47 -2.98
CA LYS A 525 0.93 18.83 -3.24
C LYS A 525 1.08 19.75 -2.03
N LEU A 526 0.80 19.28 -0.81
CA LEU A 526 0.93 20.09 0.41
C LEU A 526 2.38 20.48 0.73
N SER A 527 3.31 19.51 0.78
CA SER A 527 4.75 19.79 0.91
C SER A 527 5.23 20.71 -0.22
N GLY A 528 4.63 20.58 -1.40
CA GLY A 528 4.93 21.46 -2.50
C GLY A 528 4.52 22.92 -2.27
N ALA A 529 3.28 23.17 -1.86
CA ALA A 529 2.84 24.53 -1.51
C ALA A 529 3.76 25.18 -0.45
N PHE A 530 4.24 24.39 0.51
CA PHE A 530 5.25 24.85 1.48
C PHE A 530 6.59 25.18 0.81
N LEU A 531 7.14 24.30 -0.03
CA LEU A 531 8.40 24.55 -0.77
C LEU A 531 8.31 25.78 -1.69
N ALA A 532 7.14 26.04 -2.29
CA ALA A 532 6.88 27.27 -3.04
C ALA A 532 6.97 28.51 -2.13
N CYS A 533 6.29 28.50 -0.98
CA CYS A 533 6.37 29.61 -0.01
C CYS A 533 7.79 29.82 0.54
N ILE A 534 8.55 28.74 0.80
CA ILE A 534 9.96 28.80 1.19
C ILE A 534 10.81 29.45 0.08
N LYS A 535 10.67 29.02 -1.18
CA LYS A 535 11.42 29.56 -2.32
C LYS A 535 11.07 31.03 -2.62
N LEU A 536 9.82 31.43 -2.42
CA LEU A 536 9.38 32.82 -2.49
C LEU A 536 9.83 33.66 -1.29
N GLY A 537 10.28 33.05 -0.19
CA GLY A 537 10.47 33.72 1.09
C GLY A 537 9.20 34.47 1.51
N ALA A 538 8.06 33.81 1.37
CA ALA A 538 6.74 34.40 1.59
C ALA A 538 6.35 34.37 3.07
N VAL A 539 5.74 35.47 3.52
CA VAL A 539 5.12 35.62 4.84
C VAL A 539 3.61 35.49 4.67
N VAL A 540 3.00 34.43 5.21
CA VAL A 540 1.61 34.05 4.91
C VAL A 540 0.80 33.88 6.20
N PRO A 541 -0.42 34.46 6.31
CA PRO A 541 -1.33 34.24 7.45
C PRO A 541 -1.99 32.84 7.36
N CYS A 542 -1.21 31.81 7.66
CA CYS A 542 -1.60 30.41 7.50
C CYS A 542 -2.70 29.99 8.49
N ARG A 543 -2.63 30.46 9.74
CA ARG A 543 -3.64 30.14 10.77
C ARG A 543 -5.02 30.63 10.37
N GLU A 544 -5.09 31.85 9.86
CA GLU A 544 -6.30 32.51 9.40
C GLU A 544 -6.92 31.75 8.22
N LEU A 545 -6.11 31.35 7.23
CA LEU A 545 -6.57 30.51 6.11
C LEU A 545 -7.14 29.15 6.56
N LEU A 546 -6.54 28.52 7.57
CA LEU A 546 -7.06 27.26 8.11
C LEU A 546 -8.35 27.46 8.92
N LEU A 547 -8.44 28.53 9.73
CA LEU A 547 -9.64 28.85 10.50
C LEU A 547 -10.81 29.21 9.59
N GLU A 548 -10.60 30.08 8.60
CA GLU A 548 -11.61 30.47 7.60
C GLU A 548 -12.22 29.23 6.93
N ILE A 549 -11.39 28.25 6.55
CA ILE A 549 -11.87 27.01 5.94
C ILE A 549 -12.54 26.09 6.96
N TYR A 550 -11.99 25.95 8.18
CA TYR A 550 -12.55 25.06 9.22
C TYR A 550 -13.92 25.54 9.70
N GLU A 551 -14.12 26.86 9.84
CA GLU A 551 -15.39 27.48 10.27
C GLU A 551 -16.50 27.32 9.22
N HIS A 552 -16.15 27.30 7.93
CA HIS A 552 -17.10 27.10 6.83
C HIS A 552 -17.23 25.62 6.39
N TYR A 553 -16.46 24.69 6.96
CA TYR A 553 -16.46 23.28 6.54
C TYR A 553 -17.65 22.50 7.12
N GLN A 554 -18.50 21.97 6.23
CA GLN A 554 -19.58 21.07 6.61
C GLN A 554 -19.07 19.62 6.70
N PHE A 555 -18.85 19.13 7.92
CA PHE A 555 -18.51 17.74 8.20
C PHE A 555 -19.68 16.78 7.90
N GLY A 556 -19.39 15.53 7.54
CA GLY A 556 -20.41 14.52 7.21
C GLY A 556 -21.18 14.00 8.42
N GLU A 557 -22.44 13.60 8.23
CA GLU A 557 -23.34 13.16 9.32
C GLU A 557 -22.80 11.96 10.12
N GLU A 558 -22.11 11.02 9.47
CA GLU A 558 -21.43 9.89 10.13
C GLU A 558 -20.44 10.36 11.22
N ALA A 559 -19.82 11.53 11.05
CA ALA A 559 -18.81 12.04 11.97
C ALA A 559 -19.41 12.79 13.17
N LEU A 560 -20.58 13.43 13.01
CA LEU A 560 -21.35 13.96 14.14
C LEU A 560 -21.83 12.83 15.06
N LEU A 561 -22.27 11.71 14.46
CA LEU A 561 -22.59 10.48 15.21
C LEU A 561 -21.37 9.90 15.91
N ALA A 562 -20.20 9.85 15.25
CA ALA A 562 -18.95 9.40 15.87
C ALA A 562 -18.52 10.27 17.07
N LEU A 563 -18.66 11.59 16.99
CA LEU A 563 -18.32 12.53 18.07
C LEU A 563 -19.32 12.45 19.25
N SER A 564 -20.61 12.29 18.96
CA SER A 564 -21.63 12.06 20.02
C SER A 564 -21.36 10.76 20.80
N ALA A 565 -20.88 9.70 20.12
CA ALA A 565 -20.48 8.44 20.73
C ALA A 565 -19.16 8.50 21.52
N ALA A 566 -18.36 9.57 21.37
CA ALA A 566 -17.10 9.78 22.09
C ALA A 566 -17.27 10.40 23.50
N GLY A 567 -18.47 10.92 23.82
CA GLY A 567 -18.86 11.22 25.21
C GLY A 567 -18.25 12.47 25.84
N ASN A 568 -18.48 13.65 25.25
CA ASN A 568 -18.20 14.94 25.91
C ASN A 568 -19.30 15.99 25.62
N ALA A 569 -20.53 15.69 26.06
CA ALA A 569 -21.69 16.56 25.89
C ALA A 569 -21.78 17.64 26.99
N SER A 570 -20.95 18.69 26.89
CA SER A 570 -20.94 19.78 27.88
C SER A 570 -20.60 21.19 27.35
N ALA A 571 -20.81 21.47 26.04
CA ALA A 571 -20.74 22.85 25.50
C ALA A 571 -21.41 23.03 24.10
N LEU A 572 -22.73 22.84 23.97
CA LEU A 572 -23.54 23.39 22.87
C LEU A 572 -24.94 23.77 23.40
N THR A 573 -25.49 24.89 22.92
CA THR A 573 -26.71 25.52 23.46
C THR A 573 -27.99 25.20 22.65
N GLU A 574 -29.14 25.42 23.27
CA GLU A 574 -30.46 24.85 22.90
C GLU A 574 -31.11 25.35 21.59
N SER A 575 -30.42 26.12 20.74
CA SER A 575 -31.03 26.84 19.60
C SER A 575 -31.15 26.06 18.29
N HIS A 576 -30.70 24.80 18.21
CA HIS A 576 -30.61 24.03 16.95
C HIS A 576 -31.62 22.87 16.80
N GLN A 577 -32.56 22.70 17.74
CA GLN A 577 -33.45 21.53 17.76
C GLN A 577 -34.63 21.59 16.75
N GLU A 578 -35.09 22.78 16.35
CA GLU A 578 -36.43 22.96 15.75
C GLU A 578 -36.51 22.95 14.20
N ARG A 579 -35.40 22.86 13.46
CA ARG A 579 -35.39 23.01 11.98
C ARG A 579 -35.31 21.73 11.15
N VAL A 580 -35.43 20.55 11.78
CA VAL A 580 -35.23 19.25 11.09
C VAL A 580 -36.52 18.68 10.47
N PHE A 581 -37.70 19.23 10.79
CA PHE A 581 -39.01 18.67 10.38
C PHE A 581 -39.70 19.40 9.20
N SER A 582 -38.98 19.62 8.10
CA SER A 582 -39.63 19.87 6.80
C SER A 582 -38.69 19.68 5.60
N LEU A 583 -38.84 18.57 4.88
CA LEU A 583 -38.95 18.43 3.41
C LEU A 583 -38.75 16.94 3.03
N PHE A 584 -39.66 16.41 2.23
CA PHE A 584 -39.71 15.00 1.80
C PHE A 584 -39.73 14.91 0.27
N ASP A 585 -39.20 13.77 -0.21
CA ASP A 585 -39.52 13.06 -1.46
C ASP A 585 -39.19 13.64 -2.85
N GLU A 586 -38.99 12.68 -3.77
CA GLU A 586 -38.77 12.74 -5.22
C GLU A 586 -37.47 13.44 -5.70
N ASP A 587 -36.84 13.07 -6.81
CA ASP A 587 -37.28 12.22 -7.95
C ASP A 587 -36.13 11.30 -8.45
N GLY A 588 -36.43 10.31 -9.30
CA GLY A 588 -35.48 9.29 -9.78
C GLY A 588 -35.40 9.15 -11.30
N SER A 589 -34.18 9.10 -11.85
CA SER A 589 -33.95 8.72 -13.26
C SER A 589 -32.57 8.07 -13.47
N SER A 590 -32.45 7.25 -14.52
CA SER A 590 -31.30 6.37 -14.78
C SER A 590 -30.46 6.78 -15.98
N ALA A 591 -29.14 6.66 -15.89
CA ALA A 591 -28.24 6.61 -17.04
C ALA A 591 -27.22 5.46 -16.86
N ALA A 592 -27.19 4.53 -17.82
CA ALA A 592 -26.38 3.32 -17.72
C ALA A 592 -24.95 3.53 -18.26
N ALA A 593 -24.00 3.77 -17.36
CA ALA A 593 -22.57 3.68 -17.67
C ALA A 593 -22.08 2.21 -17.57
N GLN A 594 -21.18 1.80 -18.47
CA GLN A 594 -20.60 0.46 -18.47
C GLN A 594 -19.62 0.29 -17.28
N GLN A 595 -20.13 -0.22 -16.16
CA GLN A 595 -19.33 -0.50 -14.97
C GLN A 595 -18.40 -1.71 -15.20
N GLN A 596 -17.15 -1.59 -14.74
CA GLN A 596 -16.35 -2.78 -14.43
C GLN A 596 -17.10 -3.61 -13.38
N PRO A 597 -17.12 -4.96 -13.46
CA PRO A 597 -18.02 -5.80 -12.67
C PRO A 597 -17.63 -5.84 -11.18
N GLN A 598 -18.16 -4.87 -10.44
CA GLN A 598 -17.98 -4.68 -9.00
C GLN A 598 -18.24 -5.97 -8.23
N PRO A 599 -17.48 -6.26 -7.15
CA PRO A 599 -17.75 -7.41 -6.30
C PRO A 599 -19.11 -7.24 -5.61
N LEU A 600 -19.81 -8.36 -5.40
CA LEU A 600 -21.10 -8.38 -4.72
C LEU A 600 -20.94 -7.86 -3.28
N MET A 601 -21.49 -6.67 -3.00
CA MET A 601 -21.52 -6.10 -1.65
C MET A 601 -22.74 -6.62 -0.88
N VAL A 602 -22.50 -7.34 0.21
CA VAL A 602 -23.55 -7.98 1.03
C VAL A 602 -23.67 -7.28 2.38
N PRO A 603 -24.88 -6.89 2.83
CA PRO A 603 -25.06 -6.15 4.08
C PRO A 603 -24.86 -7.00 5.34
N LEU A 604 -24.45 -6.33 6.43
CA LEU A 604 -24.33 -6.90 7.77
C LEU A 604 -25.71 -7.04 8.42
N THR A 605 -26.05 -8.24 8.84
CA THR A 605 -27.22 -8.55 9.69
C THR A 605 -26.74 -8.90 11.09
N LEU A 606 -27.27 -8.22 12.13
CA LEU A 606 -27.02 -8.58 13.53
C LEU A 606 -27.99 -9.67 13.98
N ILE A 607 -27.52 -10.61 14.80
CA ILE A 607 -28.31 -11.72 15.31
C ILE A 607 -29.10 -11.24 16.55
N SER A 608 -30.26 -10.61 16.35
CA SER A 608 -31.09 -10.07 17.45
C SER A 608 -31.48 -11.12 18.50
N SER A 609 -31.65 -12.37 18.08
CA SER A 609 -31.95 -13.53 18.94
C SER A 609 -30.81 -13.87 19.93
N ALA A 610 -29.56 -13.49 19.61
CA ALA A 610 -28.36 -13.81 20.39
C ALA A 610 -28.33 -13.17 21.79
N ALA A 611 -29.06 -12.06 22.00
CA ALA A 611 -29.20 -11.45 23.33
C ALA A 611 -29.77 -12.45 24.36
N SER A 612 -30.78 -13.23 23.98
CA SER A 612 -31.50 -14.12 24.90
C SER A 612 -30.67 -15.30 25.39
N THR A 613 -29.67 -15.74 24.62
CA THR A 613 -28.74 -16.82 24.97
C THR A 613 -27.44 -16.30 25.63
N GLY A 614 -27.27 -14.97 25.72
CA GLY A 614 -26.03 -14.33 26.16
C GLY A 614 -24.87 -14.50 25.17
N ALA A 615 -25.18 -14.66 23.88
CA ALA A 615 -24.24 -14.73 22.78
C ALA A 615 -23.89 -13.29 22.33
N VAL A 616 -22.72 -12.81 22.74
CA VAL A 616 -22.27 -11.43 22.53
C VAL A 616 -20.76 -11.37 22.25
N CYS A 617 -20.34 -10.41 21.42
CA CYS A 617 -18.93 -10.11 21.16
C CYS A 617 -18.17 -9.71 22.44
N LEU A 618 -16.84 -9.62 22.37
CA LEU A 618 -15.98 -9.29 23.53
C LEU A 618 -16.46 -8.07 24.34
N ASP A 619 -16.96 -7.01 23.68
CA ASP A 619 -17.48 -5.79 24.34
C ASP A 619 -18.93 -5.88 24.85
N GLY A 620 -19.64 -6.98 24.60
CA GLY A 620 -21.06 -7.16 24.93
C GLY A 620 -22.06 -6.85 23.80
N THR A 621 -21.61 -6.47 22.60
CA THR A 621 -22.50 -6.25 21.44
C THR A 621 -23.00 -7.54 20.80
N LEU A 622 -24.10 -7.45 20.04
CA LEU A 622 -24.63 -8.59 19.27
C LEU A 622 -23.64 -9.06 18.18
N PRO A 623 -23.44 -10.37 17.97
CA PRO A 623 -22.75 -10.88 16.80
C PRO A 623 -23.55 -10.63 15.52
N GLY A 624 -22.89 -10.75 14.37
CA GLY A 624 -23.51 -10.56 13.06
C GLY A 624 -22.90 -11.38 11.94
N TYR A 625 -23.56 -11.40 10.79
CA TYR A 625 -23.19 -12.15 9.60
C TYR A 625 -23.65 -11.41 8.35
N HIS A 626 -23.11 -11.79 7.20
CA HIS A 626 -23.56 -11.33 5.88
C HIS A 626 -24.14 -12.55 5.15
N ILE A 627 -25.26 -12.41 4.44
CA ILE A 627 -25.89 -13.50 3.69
C ILE A 627 -26.30 -13.06 2.29
N HIS A 628 -25.90 -13.85 1.29
CA HIS A 628 -26.47 -13.78 -0.07
C HIS A 628 -27.25 -15.07 -0.35
N PRO A 629 -28.56 -14.99 -0.71
CA PRO A 629 -29.37 -16.16 -1.02
C PRO A 629 -28.82 -17.03 -2.17
N GLY A 630 -29.23 -18.30 -2.17
CA GLY A 630 -29.01 -19.20 -3.29
C GLY A 630 -30.06 -19.05 -4.40
N SER A 631 -29.77 -19.60 -5.57
CA SER A 631 -30.65 -19.56 -6.75
C SER A 631 -30.57 -20.86 -7.55
N GLY A 632 -31.64 -21.18 -8.30
CA GLY A 632 -31.72 -22.40 -9.10
C GLY A 632 -31.45 -23.68 -8.28
N SER A 633 -30.56 -24.54 -8.78
CA SER A 633 -30.13 -25.77 -8.10
C SER A 633 -29.43 -25.52 -6.76
N GLY A 634 -28.76 -24.39 -6.58
CA GLY A 634 -28.07 -24.03 -5.34
C GLY A 634 -28.99 -23.51 -4.23
N ALA A 635 -30.27 -23.24 -4.50
CA ALA A 635 -31.19 -22.64 -3.53
C ALA A 635 -31.41 -23.47 -2.24
N ASN A 636 -31.22 -24.79 -2.29
CA ASN A 636 -31.26 -25.69 -1.12
C ASN A 636 -29.86 -26.14 -0.64
N SER A 637 -28.80 -25.46 -1.09
CA SER A 637 -27.40 -25.70 -0.71
C SER A 637 -26.84 -24.51 0.07
N TRP A 638 -25.98 -24.75 1.06
CA TRP A 638 -25.51 -23.72 2.00
C TRP A 638 -23.99 -23.74 2.21
N LEU A 639 -23.34 -22.58 2.13
CA LEU A 639 -21.92 -22.38 2.42
C LEU A 639 -21.79 -21.36 3.56
N ILE A 640 -21.19 -21.77 4.67
CA ILE A 640 -21.03 -20.96 5.88
C ILE A 640 -19.54 -20.70 6.07
N GLN A 641 -19.06 -19.51 5.68
CA GLN A 641 -17.68 -19.07 5.86
C GLN A 641 -17.51 -18.38 7.23
N LEU A 642 -16.62 -18.89 8.07
CA LEU A 642 -16.22 -18.30 9.34
C LEU A 642 -15.07 -17.30 9.11
N GLU A 643 -15.25 -16.03 9.48
CA GLU A 643 -14.23 -14.99 9.29
C GLU A 643 -12.95 -15.28 10.11
N GLY A 644 -11.78 -15.17 9.46
CA GLY A 644 -10.48 -15.29 10.12
C GLY A 644 -9.98 -13.99 10.76
N GLY A 645 -9.28 -14.09 11.88
CA GLY A 645 -8.65 -12.90 12.48
C GLY A 645 -7.67 -13.10 13.62
N GLY A 646 -7.00 -14.25 13.73
CA GLY A 646 -6.14 -14.59 14.86
C GLY A 646 -6.91 -14.63 16.20
N TRP A 647 -6.21 -14.46 17.32
CA TRP A 647 -6.79 -14.64 18.67
C TRP A 647 -6.42 -13.50 19.61
N CYS A 648 -7.00 -13.52 20.82
CA CYS A 648 -6.48 -12.76 21.95
C CYS A 648 -6.25 -13.71 23.15
N ASN A 649 -5.04 -13.63 23.72
CA ASN A 649 -4.49 -14.61 24.65
C ASN A 649 -4.18 -14.04 26.05
N THR A 650 -4.40 -12.73 26.24
CA THR A 650 -4.19 -12.03 27.51
C THR A 650 -5.31 -11.01 27.69
N ILE A 651 -5.56 -10.58 28.94
CA ILE A 651 -6.49 -9.47 29.22
C ILE A 651 -6.14 -8.23 28.38
N ARG A 652 -4.85 -7.84 28.30
CA ARG A 652 -4.42 -6.67 27.50
C ARG A 652 -4.76 -6.82 26.01
N SER A 653 -4.43 -7.95 25.39
CA SER A 653 -4.73 -8.18 23.97
C SER A 653 -6.24 -8.32 23.70
N CYS A 654 -7.03 -8.82 24.64
CA CYS A 654 -8.49 -8.88 24.50
C CYS A 654 -9.20 -7.55 24.76
N VAL A 655 -8.73 -6.73 25.72
CA VAL A 655 -9.24 -5.36 25.95
C VAL A 655 -8.98 -4.50 24.72
N TYR A 656 -7.78 -4.54 24.14
CA TYR A 656 -7.50 -3.88 22.86
C TYR A 656 -8.43 -4.39 21.75
N ARG A 657 -8.62 -5.71 21.64
CA ARG A 657 -9.44 -6.30 20.57
C ARG A 657 -10.92 -5.91 20.66
N LYS A 658 -11.48 -5.69 21.85
CA LYS A 658 -12.89 -5.30 22.03
C LYS A 658 -13.21 -3.91 21.46
N THR A 659 -12.21 -3.05 21.26
CA THR A 659 -12.35 -1.75 20.58
C THR A 659 -12.07 -1.84 19.07
N THR A 660 -12.32 -2.99 18.44
CA THR A 660 -12.08 -3.23 17.00
C THR A 660 -13.19 -4.06 16.37
N ARG A 661 -13.25 -4.09 15.02
CA ARG A 661 -14.18 -4.92 14.23
C ARG A 661 -14.08 -6.43 14.54
N ARG A 662 -12.99 -6.85 15.17
CA ARG A 662 -12.70 -8.24 15.56
C ARG A 662 -13.01 -8.55 17.04
N GLY A 663 -13.74 -7.66 17.72
CA GLY A 663 -14.20 -7.83 19.11
C GLY A 663 -15.49 -7.07 19.47
N SER A 664 -16.07 -6.30 18.55
CA SER A 664 -17.35 -5.61 18.71
C SER A 664 -18.00 -5.34 17.36
N SER A 665 -19.32 -5.51 17.25
CA SER A 665 -20.05 -5.24 16.01
C SER A 665 -20.33 -3.77 15.73
N LYS A 666 -20.06 -2.87 16.70
CA LYS A 666 -20.06 -1.40 16.47
C LYS A 666 -19.15 -1.02 15.32
N PHE A 667 -17.95 -1.62 15.28
CA PHE A 667 -16.90 -1.36 14.31
C PHE A 667 -16.92 -2.30 13.09
N MET A 668 -17.91 -3.19 12.97
CA MET A 668 -18.05 -4.02 11.77
C MET A 668 -18.53 -3.18 10.58
N GLU A 669 -17.89 -3.43 9.44
CA GLU A 669 -18.23 -2.91 8.13
C GLU A 669 -19.70 -3.24 7.79
N LYS A 670 -20.49 -2.22 7.42
CA LYS A 670 -21.95 -2.38 7.20
C LYS A 670 -22.27 -3.22 5.97
N GLN A 671 -21.32 -3.35 5.04
CA GLN A 671 -21.35 -4.27 3.91
C GLN A 671 -19.95 -4.90 3.74
N LEU A 672 -19.88 -6.09 3.13
CA LEU A 672 -18.61 -6.72 2.73
C LEU A 672 -18.69 -7.22 1.28
N PRO A 673 -17.61 -7.14 0.49
CA PRO A 673 -17.51 -7.79 -0.80
C PRO A 673 -17.44 -9.32 -0.63
N PHE A 674 -18.17 -10.05 -1.47
CA PHE A 674 -18.12 -11.50 -1.57
C PHE A 674 -17.24 -11.91 -2.77
N THR A 675 -16.12 -12.56 -2.50
CA THR A 675 -15.06 -12.94 -3.46
C THR A 675 -14.59 -14.39 -3.23
N GLY A 676 -13.85 -14.97 -4.17
CA GLY A 676 -13.35 -16.34 -4.04
C GLY A 676 -14.49 -17.35 -3.87
N ILE A 677 -14.38 -18.22 -2.88
CA ILE A 677 -15.39 -19.22 -2.50
C ILE A 677 -16.78 -18.61 -2.17
N LEU A 678 -16.86 -17.30 -1.90
CA LEU A 678 -18.12 -16.57 -1.68
C LEU A 678 -18.66 -15.83 -2.90
N SER A 679 -17.93 -15.72 -4.02
CA SER A 679 -18.38 -14.96 -5.20
C SER A 679 -19.70 -15.49 -5.78
N ASN A 680 -20.46 -14.63 -6.46
CA ASN A 680 -21.70 -14.95 -7.17
C ASN A 680 -21.54 -15.09 -8.69
N LYS A 681 -20.30 -15.02 -9.18
CA LYS A 681 -19.98 -15.25 -10.59
C LYS A 681 -19.55 -16.71 -10.79
N PRO A 682 -20.17 -17.49 -11.70
CA PRO A 682 -19.73 -18.87 -11.99
C PRO A 682 -18.29 -18.92 -12.52
N GLU A 683 -17.85 -17.87 -13.23
CA GLU A 683 -16.46 -17.70 -13.70
C GLU A 683 -15.45 -17.34 -12.60
N GLU A 684 -15.90 -17.10 -11.36
CA GLU A 684 -15.04 -16.93 -10.19
C GLU A 684 -15.18 -18.06 -9.15
N ASN A 685 -16.28 -18.82 -9.19
CA ASN A 685 -16.69 -19.73 -8.12
C ASN A 685 -17.68 -20.83 -8.60
N PRO A 686 -17.28 -21.72 -9.53
CA PRO A 686 -18.23 -22.53 -10.33
C PRO A 686 -19.12 -23.47 -9.52
N ASP A 687 -18.64 -24.00 -8.39
CA ASP A 687 -19.41 -24.94 -7.57
C ASP A 687 -20.42 -24.26 -6.61
N PHE A 688 -20.12 -23.04 -6.17
CA PHE A 688 -20.83 -22.38 -5.06
C PHE A 688 -21.51 -21.04 -5.42
N PHE A 689 -21.32 -20.51 -6.64
CA PHE A 689 -21.86 -19.20 -7.07
C PHE A 689 -23.38 -19.04 -6.95
N ASN A 690 -24.14 -20.14 -6.89
CA ASN A 690 -25.59 -20.15 -6.73
C ASN A 690 -26.07 -20.73 -5.38
N TRP A 691 -25.18 -21.04 -4.44
CA TRP A 691 -25.55 -21.51 -3.10
C TRP A 691 -26.02 -20.35 -2.21
N ASN A 692 -26.69 -20.64 -1.09
CA ASN A 692 -26.84 -19.67 -0.01
C ASN A 692 -25.45 -19.49 0.62
N ARG A 693 -24.87 -18.29 0.53
CA ARG A 693 -23.53 -18.00 1.06
C ARG A 693 -23.64 -17.09 2.26
N VAL A 694 -22.97 -17.47 3.34
CA VAL A 694 -22.94 -16.75 4.61
C VAL A 694 -21.49 -16.45 4.98
N LYS A 695 -21.19 -15.23 5.44
CA LYS A 695 -19.95 -14.94 6.17
C LYS A 695 -20.28 -14.54 7.61
N LEU A 696 -20.02 -15.43 8.57
CA LEU A 696 -20.19 -15.16 10.00
C LEU A 696 -19.04 -14.30 10.51
N ARG A 697 -19.33 -13.17 11.14
CA ARG A 697 -18.34 -12.19 11.58
C ARG A 697 -17.71 -12.59 12.91
N TYR A 698 -16.40 -12.38 13.02
CA TYR A 698 -15.58 -12.94 14.09
C TYR A 698 -15.28 -11.91 15.18
N CYS A 699 -15.87 -12.09 16.37
CA CYS A 699 -15.81 -11.10 17.45
C CYS A 699 -15.62 -11.66 18.87
N ASP A 700 -15.27 -12.94 19.03
CA ASP A 700 -14.88 -13.57 20.30
C ASP A 700 -13.34 -13.63 20.48
N GLY A 701 -12.60 -13.95 19.42
CA GLY A 701 -11.14 -14.10 19.48
C GLY A 701 -10.65 -15.46 20.02
N ALA A 702 -11.50 -16.50 20.02
CA ALA A 702 -11.22 -17.87 20.46
C ALA A 702 -11.68 -18.92 19.42
N SER A 703 -11.64 -18.61 18.12
CA SER A 703 -12.13 -19.50 17.04
C SER A 703 -13.57 -19.98 17.24
N PHE A 704 -14.45 -19.12 17.77
CA PHE A 704 -15.83 -19.45 18.14
C PHE A 704 -15.96 -20.55 19.22
N SER A 705 -14.90 -20.87 19.97
CA SER A 705 -14.91 -21.97 20.96
C SER A 705 -14.85 -21.52 22.43
N GLY A 706 -14.81 -20.21 22.72
CA GLY A 706 -14.83 -19.67 24.09
C GLY A 706 -16.22 -19.63 24.75
N ASP A 707 -16.31 -19.91 26.05
CA ASP A 707 -17.49 -19.55 26.87
C ASP A 707 -17.12 -19.24 28.35
N SER A 708 -16.50 -18.09 28.57
CA SER A 708 -16.20 -17.52 29.89
C SER A 708 -16.49 -16.00 29.92
N LYS A 709 -16.14 -15.32 31.02
CA LYS A 709 -16.21 -13.87 31.20
C LYS A 709 -15.01 -13.40 32.03
N ASN A 710 -14.60 -12.15 31.85
CA ASN A 710 -13.81 -11.43 32.84
C ASN A 710 -14.51 -10.09 33.15
N GLU A 711 -15.14 -10.02 34.32
CA GLU A 711 -16.03 -8.90 34.68
C GLU A 711 -15.23 -7.63 35.01
N ALA A 712 -14.10 -7.76 35.70
CA ALA A 712 -13.19 -6.66 36.02
C ALA A 712 -12.66 -5.92 34.77
N SER A 713 -12.49 -6.62 33.64
CA SER A 713 -12.05 -6.04 32.36
C SER A 713 -13.21 -5.76 31.39
N GLN A 714 -14.44 -6.06 31.80
CA GLN A 714 -15.65 -6.06 30.96
C GLN A 714 -15.41 -6.80 29.63
N LEU A 715 -15.07 -8.10 29.70
CA LEU A 715 -14.84 -8.97 28.55
C LEU A 715 -15.80 -10.17 28.55
N ASN A 716 -16.44 -10.40 27.41
CA ASN A 716 -17.37 -11.51 27.19
C ASN A 716 -16.78 -12.51 26.19
N PHE A 717 -16.18 -13.59 26.69
CA PHE A 717 -15.57 -14.62 25.86
C PHE A 717 -16.65 -15.64 25.44
N ARG A 718 -17.49 -15.32 24.44
CA ARG A 718 -18.72 -16.08 24.13
C ARG A 718 -18.77 -16.75 22.76
N GLY A 719 -17.60 -17.10 22.19
CA GLY A 719 -17.48 -17.81 20.92
C GLY A 719 -18.51 -18.93 20.71
N GLN A 720 -18.60 -19.89 21.64
CA GLN A 720 -19.49 -21.06 21.50
C GLN A 720 -20.96 -20.64 21.40
N ARG A 721 -21.35 -19.60 22.15
CA ARG A 721 -22.71 -19.07 22.13
C ARG A 721 -23.00 -18.32 20.83
N ILE A 722 -22.03 -17.56 20.32
CA ILE A 722 -22.13 -16.85 19.03
C ILE A 722 -22.33 -17.87 17.90
N TRP A 723 -21.54 -18.94 17.89
CA TRP A 723 -21.69 -20.06 16.95
C TRP A 723 -23.07 -20.69 17.02
N LEU A 724 -23.51 -21.13 18.20
CA LEU A 724 -24.84 -21.75 18.39
C LEU A 724 -25.99 -20.80 17.98
N ALA A 725 -25.91 -19.53 18.35
CA ALA A 725 -26.91 -18.52 17.96
C ALA A 725 -26.92 -18.28 16.44
N ALA A 726 -25.76 -18.25 15.79
CA ALA A 726 -25.66 -18.11 14.34
C ALA A 726 -26.25 -19.33 13.60
N ILE A 727 -25.97 -20.56 14.05
CA ILE A 727 -26.57 -21.75 13.46
C ILE A 727 -28.10 -21.75 13.63
N GLN A 728 -28.62 -21.39 14.80
CA GLN A 728 -30.07 -21.27 15.04
C GLN A 728 -30.72 -20.19 14.15
N GLU A 729 -30.08 -19.03 14.00
CA GLU A 729 -30.52 -17.95 13.11
C GLU A 729 -30.60 -18.42 11.65
N LEU A 730 -29.57 -19.10 11.14
CA LEU A 730 -29.56 -19.64 9.78
C LEU A 730 -30.56 -20.79 9.60
N PHE A 731 -30.78 -21.62 10.61
CA PHE A 731 -31.84 -22.64 10.61
C PHE A 731 -33.24 -22.00 10.49
N SER A 732 -33.46 -20.84 11.11
CA SER A 732 -34.71 -20.08 10.96
C SER A 732 -34.94 -19.62 9.51
N LYS A 733 -33.86 -19.27 8.79
CA LYS A 733 -33.89 -18.85 7.37
C LYS A 733 -33.88 -20.02 6.37
N GLY A 734 -34.13 -21.24 6.84
CA GLY A 734 -34.32 -22.42 6.00
C GLY A 734 -33.12 -23.36 5.89
N MET A 735 -31.97 -23.06 6.51
CA MET A 735 -30.81 -23.96 6.48
C MET A 735 -31.12 -25.36 7.05
N LYS A 736 -32.10 -25.46 7.96
CA LYS A 736 -32.65 -26.72 8.48
C LYS A 736 -33.17 -27.70 7.39
N ASN A 737 -33.51 -27.18 6.20
CA ASN A 737 -34.01 -27.94 5.05
C ASN A 737 -32.91 -28.23 4.01
N ALA A 738 -31.64 -27.93 4.29
CA ALA A 738 -30.55 -28.05 3.33
C ALA A 738 -30.38 -29.50 2.84
N GLN A 739 -30.27 -29.67 1.52
CA GLN A 739 -29.89 -30.94 0.90
C GLN A 739 -28.39 -31.22 1.10
N GLN A 740 -27.58 -30.16 1.05
CA GLN A 740 -26.16 -30.21 1.30
C GLN A 740 -25.67 -28.89 1.91
N THR A 741 -24.62 -28.97 2.72
CA THR A 741 -24.02 -27.79 3.35
C THR A 741 -22.51 -27.97 3.56
N LEU A 742 -21.78 -26.88 3.42
CA LEU A 742 -20.34 -26.78 3.60
C LEU A 742 -20.04 -25.76 4.71
N LEU A 743 -19.47 -26.23 5.83
CA LEU A 743 -18.82 -25.36 6.79
C LEU A 743 -17.43 -25.03 6.26
N SER A 744 -17.05 -23.76 6.27
CA SER A 744 -15.77 -23.29 5.76
C SER A 744 -15.25 -22.10 6.57
N GLY A 745 -13.97 -21.76 6.43
CA GLY A 745 -13.39 -20.58 7.06
C GLY A 745 -11.89 -20.49 6.85
N CYS A 746 -11.34 -19.27 6.97
CA CYS A 746 -9.89 -19.06 6.93
C CYS A 746 -9.29 -18.88 8.35
N SER A 747 -8.06 -19.37 8.57
CA SER A 747 -7.20 -18.95 9.69
C SER A 747 -7.84 -19.34 11.03
N ALA A 748 -8.09 -18.40 11.95
CA ALA A 748 -8.88 -18.67 13.15
C ALA A 748 -10.30 -19.21 12.85
N GLY A 749 -10.92 -18.85 11.72
CA GLY A 749 -12.17 -19.43 11.22
C GLY A 749 -11.99 -20.79 10.53
N GLY A 750 -10.79 -21.09 10.01
CA GLY A 750 -10.41 -22.41 9.51
C GLY A 750 -10.23 -23.39 10.66
N LEU A 751 -9.53 -22.98 11.73
CA LEU A 751 -9.47 -23.70 13.00
C LEU A 751 -10.88 -23.92 13.59
N ALA A 752 -11.74 -22.90 13.57
CA ALA A 752 -13.14 -23.06 13.97
C ALA A 752 -13.87 -24.13 13.12
N SER A 753 -13.61 -24.16 11.81
CA SER A 753 -14.17 -25.16 10.89
C SER A 753 -13.63 -26.58 11.11
N ILE A 754 -12.48 -26.73 11.79
CA ILE A 754 -11.98 -28.01 12.33
C ILE A 754 -12.73 -28.34 13.63
N LEU A 755 -12.68 -27.45 14.63
CA LEU A 755 -13.19 -27.67 15.98
C LEU A 755 -14.70 -27.95 16.00
N HIS A 756 -15.48 -27.25 15.17
CA HIS A 756 -16.94 -27.35 15.14
C HIS A 756 -17.46 -28.30 14.04
N CYS A 757 -16.61 -29.06 13.35
CA CYS A 757 -17.04 -29.85 12.18
C CYS A 757 -18.10 -30.93 12.51
N ASP A 758 -17.82 -31.78 13.52
CA ASP A 758 -18.75 -32.83 13.93
C ASP A 758 -19.95 -32.27 14.74
N GLU A 759 -19.77 -31.15 15.44
CA GLU A 759 -20.89 -30.41 16.06
C GLU A 759 -21.84 -29.89 14.98
N PHE A 760 -21.31 -29.26 13.93
CA PHE A 760 -22.09 -28.78 12.78
C PHE A 760 -22.83 -29.93 12.09
N ARG A 761 -22.16 -31.07 11.89
CA ARG A 761 -22.81 -32.29 11.38
C ARG A 761 -23.98 -32.75 12.23
N SER A 762 -23.89 -32.63 13.56
CA SER A 762 -24.92 -33.13 14.48
C SER A 762 -26.27 -32.40 14.36
N PHE A 763 -26.29 -31.14 13.92
CA PHE A 763 -27.53 -30.37 13.76
C PHE A 763 -28.41 -30.83 12.58
N PHE A 764 -27.88 -31.65 11.66
CA PHE A 764 -28.58 -32.07 10.44
C PHE A 764 -28.96 -33.55 10.45
N PRO A 765 -30.10 -33.94 9.83
CA PRO A 765 -30.47 -35.33 9.68
C PRO A 765 -29.42 -36.14 8.89
N LYS A 766 -29.50 -37.47 8.96
CA LYS A 766 -28.57 -38.36 8.24
C LYS A 766 -28.65 -38.24 6.71
N THR A 767 -29.73 -37.64 6.18
CA THR A 767 -29.97 -37.40 4.76
C THR A 767 -29.25 -36.18 4.18
N THR A 768 -28.94 -35.15 4.98
CA THR A 768 -28.22 -33.96 4.52
C THR A 768 -26.74 -34.26 4.33
N LYS A 769 -26.17 -33.89 3.17
CA LYS A 769 -24.75 -34.00 2.89
C LYS A 769 -24.00 -32.84 3.56
N VAL A 770 -23.39 -33.08 4.72
CA VAL A 770 -22.52 -32.10 5.40
C VAL A 770 -21.06 -32.39 5.05
N LYS A 771 -20.30 -31.34 4.74
CA LYS A 771 -18.83 -31.37 4.63
C LYS A 771 -18.23 -30.17 5.37
N CYS A 772 -16.93 -30.25 5.68
CA CYS A 772 -16.16 -29.14 6.24
C CYS A 772 -14.94 -28.82 5.36
N LEU A 773 -14.53 -27.55 5.29
CA LEU A 773 -13.28 -27.10 4.67
C LEU A 773 -12.54 -26.18 5.64
N SER A 774 -11.26 -26.44 5.89
CA SER A 774 -10.40 -25.52 6.63
C SER A 774 -9.35 -24.95 5.70
N ASP A 775 -9.39 -23.63 5.48
CA ASP A 775 -8.38 -22.87 4.74
C ASP A 775 -7.39 -22.23 5.72
N ALA A 776 -6.11 -22.57 5.60
CA ALA A 776 -5.03 -22.01 6.44
C ALA A 776 -5.30 -22.08 7.96
N GLY A 777 -6.11 -23.07 8.39
CA GLY A 777 -6.50 -23.31 9.77
C GLY A 777 -5.67 -24.38 10.47
N PHE A 778 -4.79 -25.09 9.74
CA PHE A 778 -3.95 -26.14 10.28
C PHE A 778 -2.63 -25.56 10.81
N PHE A 779 -2.69 -24.99 12.01
CA PHE A 779 -1.51 -24.48 12.69
C PHE A 779 -0.81 -25.59 13.48
N LEU A 780 0.51 -25.72 13.34
CA LEU A 780 1.31 -26.69 14.08
C LEU A 780 1.74 -26.18 15.46
N ASP A 781 1.99 -27.09 16.40
CA ASP A 781 2.80 -26.86 17.60
C ASP A 781 4.29 -27.10 17.28
N ALA A 782 4.79 -26.38 16.28
CA ALA A 782 6.16 -26.47 15.82
C ALA A 782 7.08 -25.55 16.64
N THR A 783 8.34 -25.98 16.76
CA THR A 783 9.40 -25.20 17.42
C THR A 783 9.69 -23.92 16.65
N ASP A 784 9.86 -22.81 17.35
CA ASP A 784 10.28 -21.52 16.78
C ASP A 784 11.82 -21.41 16.68
N VAL A 785 12.32 -20.41 15.95
CA VAL A 785 13.74 -20.25 15.63
C VAL A 785 14.65 -19.96 16.83
N SER A 786 14.07 -19.75 18.03
CA SER A 786 14.80 -19.66 19.30
C SER A 786 14.90 -20.99 20.06
N GLY A 787 14.25 -22.04 19.55
CA GLY A 787 14.03 -23.30 20.28
C GLY A 787 12.79 -23.24 21.20
N GLY A 788 11.96 -22.20 21.09
CA GLY A 788 10.73 -22.03 21.87
C GLY A 788 9.50 -22.66 21.20
N HIS A 789 8.34 -22.52 21.85
CA HIS A 789 7.04 -22.90 21.29
C HIS A 789 6.09 -21.69 21.33
N THR A 790 6.38 -20.63 20.58
CA THR A 790 5.57 -19.41 20.56
C THR A 790 4.09 -19.67 20.27
N MET A 791 3.76 -20.59 19.35
CA MET A 791 2.35 -20.92 19.06
C MET A 791 1.64 -21.59 20.23
N ARG A 792 2.33 -22.50 20.94
CA ARG A 792 1.80 -23.15 22.16
C ARG A 792 1.54 -22.14 23.26
N ASN A 793 2.44 -21.16 23.42
CA ASN A 793 2.28 -20.08 24.39
C ASN A 793 1.10 -19.16 24.05
N LEU A 794 0.87 -18.87 22.76
CA LEU A 794 -0.33 -18.17 22.30
C LEU A 794 -1.60 -18.97 22.65
N TYR A 795 -1.69 -20.21 22.20
CA TYR A 795 -2.87 -21.08 22.40
C TYR A 795 -3.15 -21.37 23.88
N LYS A 796 -2.12 -21.56 24.71
CA LYS A 796 -2.27 -21.75 26.16
C LYS A 796 -2.97 -20.55 26.81
N GLY A 797 -2.61 -19.33 26.41
CA GLY A 797 -3.28 -18.11 26.87
C GLY A 797 -4.73 -18.02 26.39
N VAL A 798 -4.98 -18.34 25.11
CA VAL A 798 -6.35 -18.36 24.52
C VAL A 798 -7.26 -19.36 25.24
N VAL A 799 -6.83 -20.62 25.38
CA VAL A 799 -7.62 -21.69 26.01
C VAL A 799 -7.92 -21.41 27.47
N SER A 800 -6.92 -21.02 28.26
CA SER A 800 -7.08 -20.77 29.70
C SER A 800 -7.88 -19.52 30.02
N LEU A 801 -7.69 -18.41 29.26
CA LEU A 801 -8.43 -17.16 29.48
C LEU A 801 -9.90 -17.28 29.10
N GLN A 802 -10.19 -17.92 27.96
CA GLN A 802 -11.52 -17.93 27.34
C GLN A 802 -12.36 -19.17 27.72
N GLY A 803 -11.83 -20.02 28.60
CA GLY A 803 -12.55 -21.18 29.16
C GLY A 803 -12.90 -22.25 28.13
N ILE A 804 -12.04 -22.43 27.11
CA ILE A 804 -12.32 -23.24 25.92
C ILE A 804 -12.40 -24.74 26.26
N GLN A 805 -11.71 -25.21 27.30
CA GLN A 805 -11.50 -26.63 27.61
C GLN A 805 -12.79 -27.47 27.71
N LYS A 806 -13.94 -26.84 28.03
CA LYS A 806 -15.24 -27.51 28.16
C LYS A 806 -15.98 -27.71 26.83
N ASN A 807 -15.52 -27.05 25.76
CA ASN A 807 -16.08 -27.10 24.41
C ASN A 807 -15.19 -27.92 23.45
N LEU A 808 -14.03 -28.40 23.92
CA LEU A 808 -13.14 -29.28 23.15
C LEU A 808 -13.62 -30.73 23.21
N SER A 809 -13.33 -31.51 22.17
CA SER A 809 -13.74 -32.92 22.12
C SER A 809 -13.11 -33.75 23.25
N GLY A 810 -13.96 -34.49 23.96
CA GLY A 810 -13.56 -35.51 24.93
C GLY A 810 -12.63 -36.59 24.35
N SER A 811 -12.72 -36.87 23.04
CA SER A 811 -11.81 -37.83 22.37
C SER A 811 -10.35 -37.38 22.38
N CYS A 812 -10.08 -36.09 22.59
CA CYS A 812 -8.73 -35.56 22.82
C CYS A 812 -8.48 -35.26 24.30
N THR A 813 -9.39 -34.55 24.99
CA THR A 813 -9.15 -34.07 26.36
C THR A 813 -9.12 -35.16 27.43
N ASN A 814 -9.56 -36.39 27.11
CA ASN A 814 -9.34 -37.58 27.93
C ASN A 814 -7.87 -38.07 27.93
N HIS A 815 -7.03 -37.59 27.00
CA HIS A 815 -5.69 -38.12 26.74
C HIS A 815 -4.59 -37.04 26.62
N LEU A 816 -4.94 -35.81 26.28
CA LEU A 816 -4.03 -34.67 26.10
C LEU A 816 -4.55 -33.42 26.81
N ASP A 817 -3.66 -32.48 27.11
CA ASP A 817 -4.04 -31.23 27.76
C ASP A 817 -4.90 -30.33 26.84
N PRO A 818 -5.78 -29.47 27.39
CA PRO A 818 -6.64 -28.60 26.59
C PRO A 818 -5.92 -27.67 25.58
N THR A 819 -4.65 -27.33 25.81
CA THR A 819 -3.85 -26.57 24.81
C THR A 819 -3.54 -27.45 23.60
N SER A 820 -3.06 -28.67 23.84
CA SER A 820 -2.81 -29.66 22.78
C SER A 820 -4.12 -30.01 22.05
N CYS A 821 -5.24 -30.05 22.76
CA CYS A 821 -6.57 -30.25 22.16
C CYS A 821 -7.18 -29.00 21.50
N PHE A 822 -6.46 -27.90 21.39
CA PHE A 822 -6.78 -26.77 20.50
C PHE A 822 -5.91 -26.76 19.23
N PHE A 823 -4.93 -27.67 19.14
CA PHE A 823 -4.06 -27.83 17.98
C PHE A 823 -4.60 -28.89 16.99
N PRO A 824 -4.83 -28.53 15.70
CA PRO A 824 -5.33 -29.41 14.65
C PRO A 824 -4.68 -30.79 14.55
N GLN A 825 -3.36 -30.91 14.68
CA GLN A 825 -2.66 -32.18 14.50
C GLN A 825 -3.07 -33.26 15.53
N ASN A 826 -3.64 -32.87 16.68
CA ASN A 826 -4.14 -33.78 17.71
C ASN A 826 -5.63 -34.13 17.55
N LEU A 827 -6.31 -33.54 16.55
CA LEU A 827 -7.76 -33.55 16.41
C LEU A 827 -8.23 -34.13 15.06
N VAL A 828 -7.64 -33.69 13.94
CA VAL A 828 -8.22 -33.90 12.60
C VAL A 828 -8.43 -35.38 12.24
N ALA A 829 -7.57 -36.28 12.71
CA ALA A 829 -7.67 -37.71 12.42
C ALA A 829 -8.85 -38.40 13.12
N ASN A 830 -9.46 -37.73 14.11
CA ASN A 830 -10.61 -38.21 14.87
C ASN A 830 -11.94 -37.57 14.42
N ILE A 831 -11.92 -36.63 13.47
CA ILE A 831 -13.14 -36.01 12.91
C ILE A 831 -13.85 -37.02 12.02
N GLN A 832 -15.14 -37.22 12.27
CA GLN A 832 -15.96 -38.23 11.59
C GLN A 832 -16.63 -37.69 10.31
N THR A 833 -16.86 -36.38 10.25
CA THR A 833 -17.48 -35.70 9.12
C THR A 833 -16.47 -35.48 7.98
N PRO A 834 -16.82 -35.81 6.72
CA PRO A 834 -15.93 -35.64 5.57
C PRO A 834 -15.36 -34.22 5.46
N MET A 835 -14.04 -34.10 5.57
CA MET A 835 -13.35 -32.80 5.67
C MET A 835 -12.31 -32.60 4.56
N PHE A 836 -12.15 -31.36 4.12
CA PHE A 836 -11.12 -30.90 3.21
C PHE A 836 -10.13 -29.97 3.93
N LEU A 837 -8.83 -30.28 3.87
CA LEU A 837 -7.77 -29.41 4.39
C LEU A 837 -7.09 -28.66 3.24
N LEU A 838 -7.32 -27.35 3.16
CA LEU A 838 -6.63 -26.43 2.28
C LEU A 838 -5.57 -25.68 3.10
N ASN A 839 -4.28 -25.93 2.85
CA ASN A 839 -3.22 -25.27 3.62
C ASN A 839 -1.98 -25.04 2.76
N ALA A 840 -1.26 -23.97 3.03
CA ALA A 840 0.13 -23.87 2.61
C ALA A 840 0.97 -24.84 3.46
N ALA A 841 1.95 -25.51 2.85
CA ALA A 841 2.99 -26.26 3.58
C ALA A 841 3.99 -25.32 4.29
N TYR A 842 4.09 -24.08 3.80
CA TYR A 842 4.78 -22.98 4.47
C TYR A 842 3.76 -21.86 4.73
N ASP A 843 2.92 -22.02 5.76
CA ASP A 843 1.92 -21.01 6.08
C ASP A 843 2.59 -19.66 6.40
N ALA A 844 2.31 -18.65 5.58
CA ALA A 844 3.02 -17.38 5.63
C ALA A 844 2.71 -16.59 6.91
N TRP A 845 1.51 -16.78 7.47
CA TRP A 845 1.17 -16.17 8.75
C TRP A 845 1.89 -16.90 9.90
N GLN A 846 1.88 -18.23 9.91
CA GLN A 846 2.55 -18.99 10.98
C GLN A 846 4.07 -18.75 10.98
N LEU A 847 4.70 -18.64 9.81
CA LEU A 847 6.12 -18.27 9.69
C LEU A 847 6.44 -16.93 10.36
N GLN A 848 5.62 -15.90 10.12
CA GLN A 848 5.84 -14.55 10.65
C GLN A 848 5.40 -14.40 12.12
N ALA A 849 4.32 -15.06 12.51
CA ALA A 849 3.67 -14.86 13.81
C ALA A 849 4.09 -15.86 14.90
N SER A 850 4.59 -17.05 14.56
CA SER A 850 5.05 -18.02 15.55
C SER A 850 6.41 -18.66 15.29
N LEU A 851 6.82 -18.93 14.04
CA LEU A 851 8.13 -19.58 13.80
C LEU A 851 9.30 -18.61 13.92
N ALA A 852 9.23 -17.44 13.30
CA ALA A 852 10.29 -16.42 13.36
C ALA A 852 9.80 -15.00 13.77
N PRO A 853 8.95 -14.85 14.81
CA PRO A 853 8.54 -13.55 15.31
C PRO A 853 9.73 -12.78 15.91
N PRO A 854 9.65 -11.44 16.06
CA PRO A 854 10.74 -10.64 16.63
C PRO A 854 11.18 -11.05 18.06
N SER A 855 10.33 -11.76 18.80
CA SER A 855 10.65 -12.33 20.11
C SER A 855 11.52 -13.59 20.06
N ALA A 856 11.50 -14.33 18.95
CA ALA A 856 12.33 -15.52 18.71
C ALA A 856 13.55 -15.22 17.83
N ASP A 857 13.48 -14.15 17.02
CA ASP A 857 14.56 -13.66 16.16
C ASP A 857 15.05 -12.25 16.58
N PRO A 858 15.56 -12.06 17.82
CA PRO A 858 15.95 -10.74 18.33
C PRO A 858 17.17 -10.14 17.61
N SER A 859 17.97 -10.96 16.93
CA SER A 859 19.06 -10.53 16.04
C SER A 859 18.57 -10.10 14.65
N GLY A 860 17.30 -10.35 14.32
CA GLY A 860 16.73 -10.06 13.00
C GLY A 860 17.28 -10.90 11.86
N SER A 861 17.93 -12.04 12.17
CA SER A 861 18.57 -12.94 11.21
C SER A 861 17.63 -13.50 10.16
N TRP A 862 16.35 -13.67 10.49
CA TRP A 862 15.31 -14.13 9.57
C TRP A 862 14.59 -13.01 8.81
N ASN A 863 14.91 -11.73 9.04
CA ASN A 863 14.12 -10.62 8.50
C ASN A 863 14.11 -10.55 6.97
N GLU A 864 15.25 -10.74 6.28
CA GLU A 864 15.24 -10.77 4.80
C GLU A 864 14.51 -12.04 4.28
N CYS A 865 14.74 -13.21 4.91
CA CYS A 865 14.10 -14.48 4.57
C CYS A 865 12.56 -14.47 4.72
N LYS A 866 12.03 -13.86 5.78
CA LYS A 866 10.57 -13.69 6.04
C LYS A 866 9.87 -12.76 5.04
N LEU A 867 10.61 -11.84 4.42
CA LEU A 867 10.10 -10.85 3.46
C LEU A 867 10.24 -11.34 2.02
N ASN A 868 11.37 -11.99 1.71
CA ASN A 868 11.63 -12.64 0.43
C ASN A 868 12.32 -13.98 0.66
N HIS A 869 11.60 -15.09 0.45
CA HIS A 869 12.12 -16.44 0.69
C HIS A 869 13.31 -16.82 -0.22
N ALA A 870 13.59 -16.06 -1.28
CA ALA A 870 14.81 -16.19 -2.08
C ALA A 870 16.08 -15.69 -1.36
N HIS A 871 15.95 -14.93 -0.26
CA HIS A 871 17.06 -14.49 0.59
C HIS A 871 17.33 -15.43 1.77
N CYS A 872 16.56 -16.50 1.93
CA CYS A 872 16.81 -17.50 2.97
C CYS A 872 18.15 -18.21 2.73
N ASN A 873 19.03 -18.22 3.72
CA ASN A 873 20.28 -18.97 3.65
C ASN A 873 20.04 -20.49 3.82
N ALA A 874 21.08 -21.31 3.67
CA ALA A 874 20.95 -22.76 3.68
C ALA A 874 20.31 -23.35 4.97
N SER A 875 20.62 -22.82 6.17
CA SER A 875 20.01 -23.31 7.42
C SER A 875 18.59 -22.80 7.61
N GLN A 876 18.26 -21.62 7.08
CA GLN A 876 16.89 -21.11 7.05
C GLN A 876 16.00 -21.92 6.10
N ILE A 877 16.51 -22.26 4.90
CA ILE A 877 15.85 -23.17 3.96
C ILE A 877 15.65 -24.56 4.60
N GLN A 878 16.64 -25.08 5.33
CA GLN A 878 16.53 -26.36 6.02
C GLN A 878 15.42 -26.34 7.08
N PHE A 879 15.41 -25.35 7.98
CA PHE A 879 14.34 -25.19 8.98
C PHE A 879 12.94 -25.05 8.33
N LEU A 880 12.83 -24.37 7.19
CA LEU A 880 11.58 -24.31 6.42
C LEU A 880 11.19 -25.68 5.83
N GLN A 881 12.15 -26.49 5.36
CA GLN A 881 11.88 -27.88 4.95
C GLN A 881 11.43 -28.73 6.12
N ASP A 882 12.04 -28.57 7.29
CA ASP A 882 11.71 -29.36 8.49
C ASP A 882 10.29 -29.04 8.97
N PHE A 883 9.90 -27.75 9.04
CA PHE A 883 8.51 -27.34 9.28
C PHE A 883 7.52 -27.91 8.26
N ARG A 884 7.86 -27.90 6.97
CA ARG A 884 7.06 -28.56 5.91
C ARG A 884 6.95 -30.07 6.14
N ASN A 885 8.03 -30.73 6.58
CA ASN A 885 8.05 -32.16 6.83
C ASN A 885 7.23 -32.53 8.07
N GLU A 886 7.25 -31.70 9.12
CA GLU A 886 6.33 -31.80 10.27
C GLU A 886 4.87 -31.67 9.82
N MET A 887 4.55 -30.70 8.94
CA MET A 887 3.20 -30.52 8.41
C MET A 887 2.72 -31.75 7.63
N ILE A 888 3.55 -32.30 6.74
CA ILE A 888 3.25 -33.51 5.98
C ILE A 888 3.12 -34.74 6.89
N SER A 889 3.88 -34.81 7.98
CA SER A 889 3.79 -35.87 8.98
C SER A 889 2.48 -35.77 9.79
N ALA A 890 2.11 -34.57 10.23
CA ALA A 890 0.91 -34.31 11.03
C ALA A 890 -0.39 -34.68 10.29
N ILE A 891 -0.50 -34.34 8.99
CA ILE A 891 -1.67 -34.70 8.17
C ILE A 891 -1.69 -36.17 7.73
N LYS A 892 -0.63 -36.95 8.00
CA LYS A 892 -0.49 -38.32 7.46
C LYS A 892 -1.65 -39.21 7.89
N GLY A 893 -2.03 -39.20 9.17
CA GLY A 893 -3.18 -39.96 9.68
C GLY A 893 -4.49 -39.56 9.02
N PHE A 894 -4.75 -38.26 8.91
CA PHE A 894 -5.93 -37.70 8.24
C PHE A 894 -6.02 -38.12 6.76
N SER A 895 -4.89 -38.15 6.06
CA SER A 895 -4.80 -38.46 4.62
C SER A 895 -5.11 -39.92 4.26
N LEU A 896 -5.14 -40.82 5.24
CA LEU A 896 -5.49 -42.24 5.04
C LEU A 896 -7.01 -42.47 4.87
N SER A 897 -7.85 -41.54 5.33
CA SER A 897 -9.30 -41.64 5.15
C SER A 897 -9.67 -41.38 3.69
N SER A 898 -10.43 -42.31 3.08
CA SER A 898 -10.99 -42.15 1.74
C SER A 898 -12.13 -41.13 1.66
N GLN A 899 -12.62 -40.63 2.80
CA GLN A 899 -13.66 -39.59 2.86
C GLN A 899 -13.08 -38.17 2.93
N ASN A 900 -11.77 -38.03 3.16
CA ASN A 900 -11.12 -36.75 3.41
C ASN A 900 -10.31 -36.25 2.20
N GLY A 901 -10.41 -34.95 1.93
CA GLY A 901 -9.65 -34.26 0.89
C GLY A 901 -8.52 -33.42 1.48
N LEU A 902 -7.47 -33.18 0.69
CA LEU A 902 -6.39 -32.27 1.07
C LEU A 902 -5.80 -31.57 -0.16
N PHE A 903 -5.54 -30.28 -0.02
CA PHE A 903 -4.82 -29.45 -0.98
C PHE A 903 -3.69 -28.74 -0.23
N ILE A 904 -2.53 -29.39 -0.19
CA ILE A 904 -1.35 -28.95 0.55
C ILE A 904 -0.27 -28.59 -0.46
N ASN A 905 -0.08 -27.29 -0.70
CA ASN A 905 0.82 -26.78 -1.73
C ASN A 905 2.09 -26.16 -1.12
N SER A 906 3.11 -25.98 -1.96
CA SER A 906 4.42 -25.44 -1.58
C SER A 906 4.49 -23.90 -1.61
N CYS A 907 3.36 -23.19 -1.63
CA CYS A 907 3.34 -21.74 -1.72
C CYS A 907 3.38 -21.11 -0.33
N PHE A 908 3.99 -19.92 -0.23
CA PHE A 908 3.96 -19.11 0.99
C PHE A 908 2.67 -18.29 1.00
N ALA A 909 1.58 -18.89 1.49
CA ALA A 909 0.23 -18.36 1.40
C ALA A 909 -0.54 -18.46 2.72
N HIS A 910 -1.66 -17.74 2.81
CA HIS A 910 -2.64 -17.75 3.90
C HIS A 910 -3.98 -17.22 3.34
N CYS A 911 -5.13 -17.77 3.76
CA CYS A 911 -6.45 -17.49 3.17
C CYS A 911 -6.54 -17.66 1.63
N GLN A 912 -6.40 -18.90 1.16
CA GLN A 912 -6.38 -19.23 -0.27
C GLN A 912 -7.78 -19.32 -0.90
N SER A 913 -8.83 -19.51 -0.10
CA SER A 913 -10.22 -19.60 -0.56
C SER A 913 -10.93 -18.25 -0.66
N GLU A 914 -10.49 -17.24 0.10
CA GLU A 914 -11.15 -15.92 0.14
C GLU A 914 -10.65 -14.97 -0.95
N ARG A 915 -9.47 -15.23 -1.54
CA ARG A 915 -8.85 -14.39 -2.57
C ARG A 915 -8.98 -15.02 -3.95
N GLN A 916 -9.29 -14.21 -4.95
CA GLN A 916 -9.53 -14.71 -6.31
C GLN A 916 -8.25 -15.25 -6.99
N ASP A 917 -7.09 -14.65 -6.71
CA ASP A 917 -5.79 -15.00 -7.28
C ASP A 917 -5.25 -16.36 -6.81
N THR A 918 -5.71 -16.86 -5.66
CA THR A 918 -5.39 -18.20 -5.14
C THR A 918 -6.55 -19.19 -5.23
N TRP A 919 -7.78 -18.73 -5.45
CA TRP A 919 -8.95 -19.60 -5.59
C TRP A 919 -9.16 -20.11 -7.02
N PHE A 920 -9.39 -19.24 -8.01
CA PHE A 920 -9.86 -19.64 -9.36
C PHE A 920 -9.22 -18.82 -10.51
N ALA A 921 -8.10 -18.12 -10.29
CA ALA A 921 -7.36 -17.45 -11.37
C ALA A 921 -6.51 -18.43 -12.20
N ASP A 922 -6.19 -18.06 -13.45
CA ASP A 922 -5.32 -18.84 -14.38
C ASP A 922 -3.93 -19.18 -13.80
N ASN A 923 -3.46 -18.38 -12.85
CA ASN A 923 -2.18 -18.52 -12.16
C ASN A 923 -2.31 -18.98 -10.69
N SER A 924 -3.50 -19.44 -10.28
CA SER A 924 -3.74 -19.98 -8.95
C SER A 924 -2.88 -21.22 -8.66
N PRO A 925 -2.60 -21.55 -7.38
CA PRO A 925 -1.86 -22.75 -7.03
C PRO A 925 -2.54 -24.01 -7.59
N VAL A 926 -1.76 -24.85 -8.29
CA VAL A 926 -2.22 -26.16 -8.77
C VAL A 926 -1.39 -27.32 -8.19
N LEU A 927 -2.06 -28.43 -7.90
CA LEU A 927 -1.43 -29.70 -7.55
C LEU A 927 -1.64 -30.69 -8.71
N GLY A 928 -0.56 -30.93 -9.47
CA GLY A 928 -0.69 -31.53 -10.80
C GLY A 928 -1.43 -30.58 -11.74
N ASN A 929 -2.58 -31.02 -12.26
CA ASN A 929 -3.42 -30.25 -13.19
C ASN A 929 -4.76 -29.80 -12.55
N LYS A 930 -4.84 -29.75 -11.22
CA LYS A 930 -6.03 -29.29 -10.48
C LYS A 930 -5.70 -28.05 -9.66
N ALA A 931 -6.52 -27.01 -9.77
CA ALA A 931 -6.48 -25.84 -8.90
C ALA A 931 -7.06 -26.16 -7.52
N CYS A 932 -6.91 -25.21 -6.59
CA CYS A 932 -7.51 -25.21 -5.25
C CYS A 932 -9.03 -25.50 -5.25
N SER A 933 -9.68 -25.13 -6.35
CA SER A 933 -11.13 -25.03 -6.57
C SER A 933 -11.68 -26.10 -7.54
N THR A 934 -10.90 -27.13 -7.89
CA THR A 934 -11.26 -28.13 -8.92
C THR A 934 -10.88 -29.57 -8.58
#